data_AF-A0A956NEH5-F1
#
_entry.id   AF-A0A956NEH5-F1
#
_cell.length_a   1.000
_cell.length_b   1.000
_cell.length_c   1.000
_cell.angle_alpha   90.00
_cell.angle_beta   90.00
_cell.angle_gamma   90.00
#
_symmetry.space_group_name_H-M   'P 1'
#
loop_
_entity.id
_entity.type
_entity.pdbx_description
1 polymer ?
#
loop_
_entity_poly.entity_id
_entity_poly.type
_entity_poly.pdbx_seq_one_letter_code
_entity_poly.pdbx_strand_id
1 'polypeptide(L)'
;MSRKTKWTGWLDLRPGEARSVGIALASAFLLLAALTLARSLREAMYLGRFAVETLPYVTAAAVAINLPVVIGFTRLLQRYSPSRVVFVLGLVEAAGLLPIWFLVGTASGRDLGIVLLYLWTSLGMLALISGFWVDLSERFSVRAAKRLFGVISAGGTAGAMTMGALLPLLARNTSPEALIPVLVLLLGGLLVCRTLLPPRTIPASPSAASPTPAGGAMSTAASSTPAEDPALRSTDTSPPTAGLHAIWASKHLRLIALITISATVASGLLDYQFKEYAQRAYAASPDGTVWGVPSLTAFFGAFYGWTGLVAMAVQLLLTGRIVRLLGTGAIAVLPSALLLGTAGFVAFPGLLAITATRGADASFRRAIFRPTMELLYVPLPAELKQRTKTFLDSFADSLAEAGAAGIVFLWVTVFALPSRGLSAIVAFGALALLYASLRMGREYLRSVVDRLRAEDADTAPKPAGGLDGFERFTATLTQIRSMEVLAARAEASAAGPPAKALTDLSTSRSATESTTGSTSPTRRSIAPSPDPSVNDLITMLARDDRVHDVAERLLALGSAAVPPLRAHLLDQDGDFVIRRRIPRVLARSDERTATAVLIEGLEMERFEIRYRCGVALARQRRKSRLLLTSAETEGVWRVIEAEVAKERPVWELQRLLDDNADTEVDELVGVRIEERGALSLEHTFRLLSFVLDPDPVSAAYQALGNPDERVRGLALEYLEHVLPARIRDRLWLFIGDPSARQVEKASRPVEDVVADLASSQATLFVSETDHAALRRLLEGS
;
A
#
# COMPACT_ATOMS: atom_id res chain seq x y z
N MET A 1 -32.32 -8.99 -32.39
CA MET A 1 -32.04 -8.05 -31.27
C MET A 1 -30.84 -8.51 -30.42
N SER A 2 -29.61 -8.62 -30.98
CA SER A 2 -28.48 -9.28 -30.29
C SER A 2 -27.12 -8.62 -30.58
N ARG A 3 -26.90 -7.40 -30.07
CA ARG A 3 -25.56 -6.77 -30.03
C ARG A 3 -25.32 -5.89 -28.79
N LYS A 4 -26.37 -5.48 -28.07
CA LYS A 4 -26.26 -4.61 -26.88
C LYS A 4 -25.77 -5.32 -25.61
N THR A 5 -25.80 -6.65 -25.54
CA THR A 5 -25.51 -7.43 -24.32
C THR A 5 -24.06 -7.88 -24.17
N LYS A 6 -23.20 -7.77 -25.19
CA LYS A 6 -21.78 -8.20 -25.10
C LYS A 6 -20.84 -7.12 -24.53
N TRP A 7 -21.14 -5.84 -24.77
CA TRP A 7 -20.30 -4.73 -24.29
C TRP A 7 -20.47 -4.46 -22.78
N THR A 8 -21.67 -4.71 -22.24
CA THR A 8 -21.98 -4.51 -20.82
C THR A 8 -21.26 -5.49 -19.89
N GLY A 9 -20.94 -6.69 -20.39
CA GLY A 9 -20.20 -7.71 -19.63
C GLY A 9 -18.70 -7.43 -19.51
N TRP A 10 -18.07 -6.81 -20.53
CA TRP A 10 -16.65 -6.45 -20.50
C TRP A 10 -16.36 -5.20 -19.65
N LEU A 11 -17.36 -4.33 -19.50
CA LEU A 11 -17.30 -3.08 -18.72
C LEU A 11 -17.88 -3.21 -17.29
N ASP A 12 -18.31 -4.42 -16.90
CA ASP A 12 -18.94 -4.73 -15.60
C ASP A 12 -19.98 -3.66 -15.17
N LEU A 13 -20.85 -3.27 -16.13
CA LEU A 13 -21.87 -2.25 -15.92
C LEU A 13 -23.11 -2.85 -15.27
N ARG A 14 -23.49 -2.35 -14.08
CA ARG A 14 -24.72 -2.81 -13.40
C ARG A 14 -25.99 -2.20 -14.01
N PRO A 15 -27.15 -2.88 -13.92
CA PRO A 15 -28.43 -2.34 -14.38
C PRO A 15 -28.73 -1.01 -13.67
N GLY A 16 -28.99 0.06 -14.43
CA GLY A 16 -29.25 1.41 -13.91
C GLY A 16 -28.05 2.37 -13.93
N GLU A 17 -26.81 1.86 -14.00
CA GLU A 17 -25.60 2.71 -14.04
C GLU A 17 -25.27 3.23 -15.46
N ALA A 18 -25.76 2.55 -16.49
CA ALA A 18 -25.39 2.83 -17.89
C ALA A 18 -25.69 4.27 -18.35
N ARG A 19 -26.79 4.87 -17.87
CA ARG A 19 -27.14 6.27 -18.20
C ARG A 19 -26.17 7.25 -17.56
N SER A 20 -25.89 7.10 -16.27
CA SER A 20 -24.96 7.98 -15.53
C SER A 20 -23.54 7.87 -16.06
N VAL A 21 -23.08 6.65 -16.36
CA VAL A 21 -21.76 6.40 -16.95
C VAL A 21 -21.67 6.96 -18.37
N GLY A 22 -22.70 6.77 -19.20
CA GLY A 22 -22.74 7.32 -20.55
C GLY A 22 -22.66 8.86 -20.58
N ILE A 23 -23.39 9.53 -19.68
CA ILE A 23 -23.34 10.99 -19.57
C ILE A 23 -21.97 11.45 -19.01
N ALA A 24 -21.41 10.76 -18.01
CA ALA A 24 -20.09 11.08 -17.48
C ALA A 24 -18.98 10.91 -18.53
N LEU A 25 -19.07 9.85 -19.35
CA LEU A 25 -18.17 9.60 -20.47
C LEU A 25 -18.28 10.69 -21.54
N ALA A 26 -19.51 11.07 -21.92
CA ALA A 26 -19.75 12.18 -22.84
C ALA A 26 -19.24 13.53 -22.28
N SER A 27 -19.42 13.76 -20.98
CA SER A 27 -18.90 14.95 -20.30
C SER A 27 -17.38 14.99 -20.33
N ALA A 28 -16.70 13.89 -20.01
CA ALA A 28 -15.25 13.79 -20.09
C ALA A 28 -14.74 14.00 -21.53
N PHE A 29 -15.42 13.42 -22.52
CA PHE A 29 -15.13 13.61 -23.94
C PHE A 29 -15.21 15.09 -24.34
N LEU A 30 -16.32 15.76 -24.04
CA LEU A 30 -16.52 17.17 -24.38
C LEU A 30 -15.52 18.07 -23.66
N LEU A 31 -15.25 17.80 -22.38
CA LEU A 31 -14.31 18.58 -21.56
C LEU A 31 -12.89 18.51 -22.12
N LEU A 32 -12.39 17.32 -22.48
CA LEU A 32 -11.03 17.19 -23.02
C LEU A 32 -10.93 17.58 -24.51
N ALA A 33 -12.02 17.46 -25.27
CA ALA A 33 -12.11 18.07 -26.60
C ALA A 33 -12.03 19.61 -26.50
N ALA A 34 -12.78 20.23 -25.58
CA ALA A 34 -12.74 21.66 -25.31
C ALA A 34 -11.34 22.11 -24.85
N LEU A 35 -10.70 21.37 -23.94
CA LEU A 35 -9.32 21.66 -23.52
C LEU A 35 -8.36 21.66 -24.71
N THR A 36 -8.45 20.65 -25.57
CA THR A 36 -7.54 20.50 -26.72
C THR A 36 -7.73 21.64 -27.71
N LEU A 37 -8.98 22.02 -28.00
CA LEU A 37 -9.31 23.16 -28.84
C LEU A 37 -8.81 24.47 -28.23
N ALA A 38 -9.15 24.73 -26.96
CA ALA A 38 -8.76 25.95 -26.26
C ALA A 38 -7.25 26.13 -26.18
N ARG A 39 -6.51 25.06 -25.85
CA ARG A 39 -5.05 25.07 -25.78
C ARG A 39 -4.39 25.31 -27.14
N SER A 40 -4.90 24.67 -28.19
CA SER A 40 -4.37 24.86 -29.55
C SER A 40 -4.65 26.27 -30.04
N LEU A 41 -5.85 26.78 -29.81
CA LEU A 41 -6.29 28.08 -30.27
C LEU A 41 -5.54 29.22 -29.58
N ARG A 42 -5.42 29.18 -28.24
CA ARG A 42 -4.69 30.22 -27.50
C ARG A 42 -3.22 30.30 -27.92
N GLU A 43 -2.56 29.16 -28.18
CA GLU A 43 -1.15 29.12 -28.56
C GLU A 43 -0.95 29.57 -30.00
N ALA A 44 -1.79 29.10 -30.92
CA ALA A 44 -1.74 29.49 -32.32
C ALA A 44 -2.03 30.99 -32.52
N MET A 45 -3.09 31.51 -31.88
CA MET A 45 -3.45 32.92 -31.98
C MET A 45 -2.43 33.83 -31.33
N TYR A 46 -1.85 33.44 -30.18
CA TYR A 46 -0.79 34.21 -29.54
C TYR A 46 0.47 34.26 -30.41
N LEU A 47 0.98 33.12 -30.87
CA LEU A 47 2.18 33.06 -31.70
C LEU A 47 1.99 33.59 -33.13
N GLY A 48 0.75 33.60 -33.63
CA GLY A 48 0.47 34.19 -34.91
C GLY A 48 0.43 35.73 -34.88
N ARG A 49 0.30 36.34 -33.70
CA ARG A 49 0.20 37.80 -33.53
C ARG A 49 1.39 38.41 -32.79
N PHE A 50 1.87 37.76 -31.74
CA PHE A 50 2.98 38.21 -30.90
C PHE A 50 4.24 37.39 -31.18
N ALA A 51 5.40 38.02 -30.99
CA ALA A 51 6.69 37.36 -31.12
C ALA A 51 6.87 36.33 -29.98
N VAL A 52 7.54 35.20 -30.23
CA VAL A 52 7.69 34.15 -29.21
C VAL A 52 8.41 34.64 -27.94
N GLU A 53 9.24 35.67 -28.05
CA GLU A 53 9.94 36.33 -26.95
C GLU A 53 8.99 36.91 -25.90
N THR A 54 7.72 37.16 -26.26
CA THR A 54 6.72 37.64 -25.30
C THR A 54 6.01 36.51 -24.53
N LEU A 55 6.19 35.24 -24.92
CA LEU A 55 5.60 34.08 -24.21
C LEU A 55 5.89 34.06 -22.70
N PRO A 56 7.13 34.29 -22.22
CA PRO A 56 7.44 34.24 -20.80
C PRO A 56 6.54 35.16 -19.96
N TYR A 57 6.22 36.35 -20.47
CA TYR A 57 5.37 37.31 -19.77
C TYR A 57 3.93 36.80 -19.61
N VAL A 58 3.32 36.29 -20.69
CA VAL A 58 1.93 35.80 -20.60
C VAL A 58 1.84 34.52 -19.78
N THR A 59 2.86 33.66 -19.82
CA THR A 59 2.92 32.47 -18.95
C THR A 59 3.13 32.83 -17.48
N ALA A 60 4.00 33.81 -17.18
CA ALA A 60 4.19 34.29 -15.82
C ALA A 60 2.92 34.96 -15.27
N ALA A 61 2.22 35.74 -16.10
CA ALA A 61 0.92 36.30 -15.76
C ALA A 61 -0.12 35.20 -15.49
N ALA A 62 -0.17 34.16 -16.32
CA ALA A 62 -1.07 33.02 -16.10
C ALA A 62 -0.79 32.32 -14.76
N VAL A 63 0.48 32.05 -14.43
CA VAL A 63 0.85 31.44 -13.14
C VAL A 63 0.46 32.35 -11.96
N ALA A 64 0.76 33.65 -12.04
CA ALA A 64 0.44 34.62 -11.00
C ALA A 64 -1.08 34.75 -10.75
N ILE A 65 -1.91 34.59 -11.79
CA ILE A 65 -3.37 34.61 -11.70
C ILE A 65 -3.92 33.26 -11.23
N ASN A 66 -3.37 32.14 -11.71
CA ASN A 66 -3.86 30.80 -11.39
C ASN A 66 -3.70 30.46 -9.90
N LEU A 67 -2.58 30.84 -9.28
CA LEU A 67 -2.29 30.49 -7.88
C LEU A 67 -3.36 30.99 -6.88
N PRO A 68 -3.73 32.29 -6.83
CA PRO A 68 -4.78 32.76 -5.94
C PRO A 68 -6.17 32.21 -6.32
N VAL A 69 -6.45 32.01 -7.61
CA VAL A 69 -7.75 31.50 -8.04
C VAL A 69 -7.93 30.03 -7.65
N VAL A 70 -6.89 29.20 -7.73
CA VAL A 70 -6.95 27.80 -7.26
C VAL A 70 -7.23 27.73 -5.74
N ILE A 71 -6.61 28.62 -4.96
CA ILE A 71 -6.91 28.75 -3.52
C ILE A 71 -8.38 29.15 -3.31
N GLY A 72 -8.87 30.13 -4.08
CA GLY A 72 -10.27 30.55 -4.06
C GLY A 72 -11.24 29.43 -4.45
N PHE A 73 -10.94 28.70 -5.53
CA PHE A 73 -11.69 27.56 -6.02
C PHE A 73 -11.80 26.46 -4.96
N THR A 74 -10.70 26.16 -4.27
CA THR A 74 -10.69 25.20 -3.16
C THR A 74 -11.62 25.64 -2.03
N ARG A 75 -11.62 26.92 -1.65
CA ARG A 75 -12.56 27.47 -0.66
C ARG A 75 -14.01 27.42 -1.14
N LEU A 76 -14.27 27.65 -2.43
CA LEU A 76 -15.60 27.54 -3.01
C LEU A 76 -16.14 26.11 -2.95
N LEU A 77 -15.30 25.12 -3.27
CA LEU A 77 -15.65 23.70 -3.16
C LEU A 77 -15.91 23.24 -1.72
N GLN A 78 -15.34 23.92 -0.73
CA GLN A 78 -15.63 23.67 0.69
C GLN A 78 -16.96 24.27 1.14
N ARG A 79 -17.35 25.42 0.56
CA ARG A 79 -18.55 26.16 0.97
C ARG A 79 -19.81 25.75 0.21
N TYR A 80 -19.66 25.33 -1.04
CA TYR A 80 -20.75 24.96 -1.94
C TYR A 80 -20.56 23.54 -2.44
N SER A 81 -21.67 22.88 -2.78
CA SER A 81 -21.60 21.55 -3.41
C SER A 81 -20.76 21.62 -4.71
N PRO A 82 -19.76 20.75 -4.89
CA PRO A 82 -18.91 20.67 -6.10
C PRO A 82 -19.70 20.67 -7.40
N SER A 83 -20.82 19.95 -7.39
CA SER A 83 -21.83 19.96 -8.43
C SER A 83 -22.26 21.37 -8.88
N ARG A 84 -22.55 22.29 -7.96
CA ARG A 84 -22.96 23.66 -8.29
C ARG A 84 -21.77 24.50 -8.74
N VAL A 85 -20.61 24.32 -8.09
CA VAL A 85 -19.38 25.05 -8.41
C VAL A 85 -18.95 24.77 -9.86
N VAL A 86 -18.93 23.51 -10.28
CA VAL A 86 -18.58 23.11 -11.65
C VAL A 86 -19.54 23.69 -12.67
N PHE A 87 -20.85 23.67 -12.38
CA PHE A 87 -21.86 24.22 -13.27
C PHE A 87 -21.70 25.74 -13.44
N VAL A 88 -21.56 26.48 -12.33
CA VAL A 88 -21.36 27.94 -12.37
C VAL A 88 -20.05 28.28 -13.08
N LEU A 89 -18.98 27.55 -12.78
CA LEU A 89 -17.69 27.74 -13.43
C LEU A 89 -17.80 27.51 -14.95
N GLY A 90 -18.46 26.44 -15.39
CA GLY A 90 -18.65 26.16 -16.81
C GLY A 90 -19.47 27.24 -17.52
N LEU A 91 -20.46 27.80 -16.82
CA LEU A 91 -21.26 28.92 -17.32
C LEU A 91 -20.41 30.19 -17.44
N VAL A 92 -19.63 30.52 -16.41
CA VAL A 92 -18.71 31.67 -16.43
C VAL A 92 -17.70 31.51 -17.56
N GLU A 93 -17.12 30.33 -17.71
CA GLU A 93 -16.16 30.03 -18.78
C GLU A 93 -16.76 30.22 -20.17
N ALA A 94 -17.93 29.64 -20.43
CA ALA A 94 -18.61 29.79 -21.72
C ALA A 94 -19.03 31.24 -21.98
N ALA A 95 -19.56 31.94 -20.97
CA ALA A 95 -20.01 33.31 -21.08
C ALA A 95 -18.85 34.30 -21.29
N GLY A 96 -17.72 34.09 -20.62
CA GLY A 96 -16.52 34.93 -20.75
C GLY A 96 -15.84 34.82 -22.12
N LEU A 97 -16.00 33.70 -22.82
CA LEU A 97 -15.48 33.53 -24.18
C LEU A 97 -16.22 34.36 -25.24
N LEU A 98 -17.49 34.74 -25.01
CA LEU A 98 -18.26 35.56 -25.95
C LEU A 98 -17.74 36.99 -26.13
N PRO A 99 -17.50 37.79 -25.07
CA PRO A 99 -16.89 39.12 -25.21
C PRO A 99 -15.46 39.02 -25.72
N ILE A 100 -14.71 37.97 -25.35
CA ILE A 100 -13.36 37.71 -25.89
C ILE A 100 -13.43 37.47 -27.41
N TRP A 101 -14.36 36.64 -27.88
CA TRP A 101 -14.58 36.39 -29.31
C TRP A 101 -14.91 37.66 -30.07
N PHE A 102 -15.82 38.49 -29.55
CA PHE A 102 -16.16 39.78 -30.14
C PHE A 102 -14.92 40.69 -30.23
N LEU A 103 -14.16 40.80 -29.15
CA LEU A 103 -13.01 41.68 -29.04
C LEU A 103 -11.86 41.25 -29.96
N VAL A 104 -11.65 39.94 -30.11
CA VAL A 104 -10.73 39.34 -31.11
C VAL A 104 -11.13 39.72 -32.54
N GLY A 105 -12.42 39.83 -32.84
CA GLY A 105 -12.94 40.21 -34.16
C GLY A 105 -12.76 41.69 -34.51
N THR A 106 -12.47 42.55 -33.54
CA THR A 106 -12.29 44.00 -33.75
C THR A 106 -10.83 44.37 -34.00
N ALA A 107 -10.56 45.30 -34.92
CA ALA A 107 -9.20 45.73 -35.25
C ALA A 107 -8.45 46.32 -34.03
N SER A 108 -9.12 47.16 -33.23
CA SER A 108 -8.52 47.82 -32.06
C SER A 108 -8.43 46.90 -30.84
N GLY A 109 -9.32 45.91 -30.72
CA GLY A 109 -9.36 44.99 -29.57
C GLY A 109 -8.54 43.72 -29.74
N ARG A 110 -8.17 43.34 -30.96
CA ARG A 110 -7.62 42.01 -31.27
C ARG A 110 -6.48 41.56 -30.36
N ASP A 111 -5.54 42.45 -30.07
CA ASP A 111 -4.35 42.15 -29.27
C ASP A 111 -4.71 41.83 -27.81
N LEU A 112 -5.55 42.66 -27.20
CA LEU A 112 -6.11 42.43 -25.86
C LEU A 112 -6.96 41.14 -25.85
N GLY A 113 -7.74 40.90 -26.90
CA GLY A 113 -8.59 39.72 -27.02
C GLY A 113 -7.80 38.41 -27.03
N ILE A 114 -6.67 38.37 -27.72
CA ILE A 114 -5.78 37.19 -27.76
C ILE A 114 -5.11 36.96 -26.41
N VAL A 115 -4.65 38.01 -25.72
CA VAL A 115 -4.07 37.90 -24.38
C VAL A 115 -5.12 37.42 -23.38
N LEU A 116 -6.33 37.99 -23.41
CA LEU A 116 -7.45 37.56 -22.57
C LEU A 116 -7.86 36.11 -22.86
N LEU A 117 -7.94 35.71 -24.12
CA LEU A 117 -8.21 34.32 -24.51
C LEU A 117 -7.18 33.37 -23.91
N TYR A 118 -5.89 33.73 -23.95
CA TYR A 118 -4.82 32.92 -23.38
C TYR A 118 -4.97 32.74 -21.87
N LEU A 119 -5.13 33.85 -21.14
CA LEU A 119 -5.25 33.83 -19.68
C LEU A 119 -6.55 33.12 -19.24
N TRP A 120 -7.68 33.47 -19.85
CA TRP A 120 -9.00 32.93 -19.55
C TRP A 120 -9.04 31.41 -19.72
N THR A 121 -8.66 30.91 -20.91
CA THR A 121 -8.66 29.47 -21.18
C THR A 121 -7.63 28.69 -20.36
N SER A 122 -6.50 29.33 -19.97
CA SER A 122 -5.49 28.69 -19.12
C SER A 122 -6.02 28.41 -17.71
N LEU A 123 -6.76 29.35 -17.14
CA LEU A 123 -7.32 29.28 -15.80
C LEU A 123 -8.57 28.40 -15.79
N GLY A 124 -9.49 28.71 -16.69
CA GLY A 124 -10.81 28.14 -16.75
C GLY A 124 -10.85 26.64 -16.98
N MET A 125 -10.11 26.18 -17.99
CA MET A 125 -10.07 24.76 -18.33
C MET A 125 -9.42 23.94 -17.20
N LEU A 126 -8.40 24.49 -16.53
CA LEU A 126 -7.76 23.83 -15.39
C LEU A 126 -8.75 23.66 -14.23
N ALA A 127 -9.48 24.71 -13.88
CA ALA A 127 -10.48 24.66 -12.82
C ALA A 127 -11.66 23.75 -13.18
N LEU A 128 -12.10 23.72 -14.45
CA LEU A 128 -13.16 22.83 -14.92
C LEU A 128 -12.77 21.36 -14.86
N ILE A 129 -11.54 21.02 -15.25
CA ILE A 129 -11.03 19.65 -15.16
C ILE A 129 -10.96 19.20 -13.71
N SER A 130 -10.35 20.02 -12.85
CA SER A 130 -10.28 19.69 -11.42
C SER A 130 -11.68 19.53 -10.82
N GLY A 131 -12.59 20.45 -11.11
CA GLY A 131 -13.95 20.40 -10.60
C GLY A 131 -14.74 19.19 -11.10
N PHE A 132 -14.58 18.81 -12.36
CA PHE A 132 -15.21 17.63 -12.95
C PHE A 132 -14.90 16.35 -12.16
N TRP A 133 -13.62 16.11 -11.83
CA TRP A 133 -13.23 14.93 -11.07
C TRP A 133 -13.75 14.94 -9.64
N VAL A 134 -13.80 16.11 -9.00
CA VAL A 134 -14.40 16.27 -7.67
C VAL A 134 -15.91 15.97 -7.72
N ASP A 135 -16.64 16.55 -8.68
CA ASP A 135 -18.08 16.27 -8.86
C ASP A 135 -18.36 14.79 -9.12
N LEU A 136 -17.52 14.13 -9.92
CA LEU A 136 -17.64 12.70 -10.19
C LEU A 136 -17.39 11.87 -8.93
N SER A 137 -16.39 12.23 -8.13
CA SER A 137 -16.05 11.53 -6.88
C SER A 137 -17.15 11.60 -5.82
N GLU A 138 -17.98 12.65 -5.83
CA GLU A 138 -19.13 12.75 -4.92
C GLU A 138 -20.36 11.93 -5.36
N ARG A 139 -20.39 11.52 -6.63
CA ARG A 139 -21.55 10.86 -7.27
C ARG A 139 -21.42 9.35 -7.32
N PHE A 140 -20.20 8.85 -7.45
CA PHE A 140 -19.91 7.43 -7.53
C PHE A 140 -19.38 6.92 -6.19
N SER A 141 -19.86 5.76 -5.75
CA SER A 141 -19.27 5.08 -4.59
C SER A 141 -17.82 4.67 -4.90
N VAL A 142 -16.99 4.47 -3.87
CA VAL A 142 -15.59 4.08 -4.03
C VAL A 142 -15.44 2.83 -4.92
N ARG A 143 -16.34 1.85 -4.77
CA ARG A 143 -16.36 0.62 -5.59
C ARG A 143 -16.70 0.91 -7.04
N ALA A 144 -17.71 1.74 -7.29
CA ALA A 144 -18.09 2.15 -8.63
C ALA A 144 -16.99 3.00 -9.30
N ALA A 145 -16.31 3.88 -8.55
CA ALA A 145 -15.21 4.70 -9.03
C ALA A 145 -14.02 3.85 -9.51
N LYS A 146 -13.59 2.85 -8.72
CA LYS A 146 -12.48 1.93 -9.09
C LYS A 146 -12.72 1.23 -10.43
N ARG A 147 -13.97 0.90 -10.74
CA ARG A 147 -14.37 0.23 -11.98
C ARG A 147 -14.61 1.18 -13.15
N LEU A 148 -15.29 2.30 -12.90
CA LEU A 148 -15.86 3.15 -13.95
C LEU A 148 -14.97 4.34 -14.33
N PHE A 149 -14.09 4.81 -13.44
CA PHE A 149 -13.26 6.00 -13.74
C PHE A 149 -12.26 5.74 -14.86
N GLY A 150 -11.77 4.51 -15.04
CA GLY A 150 -10.94 4.15 -16.19
C GLY A 150 -11.69 4.32 -17.51
N VAL A 151 -12.95 3.88 -17.57
CA VAL A 151 -13.83 4.00 -18.75
C VAL A 151 -14.18 5.46 -19.02
N ILE A 152 -14.48 6.24 -17.98
CA ILE A 152 -14.78 7.67 -18.10
C ILE A 152 -13.53 8.46 -18.56
N SER A 153 -12.35 8.12 -18.03
CA SER A 153 -11.07 8.69 -18.47
C SER A 153 -10.75 8.39 -19.92
N ALA A 154 -11.08 7.17 -20.38
CA ALA A 154 -10.95 6.80 -21.80
C ALA A 154 -11.83 7.68 -22.70
N GLY A 155 -13.03 8.06 -22.25
CA GLY A 155 -13.88 9.04 -22.91
C GLY A 155 -13.19 10.40 -23.11
N GLY A 156 -12.53 10.90 -22.07
CA GLY A 156 -11.74 12.14 -22.17
C GLY A 156 -10.60 12.03 -23.18
N THR A 157 -9.86 10.92 -23.16
CA THR A 157 -8.75 10.69 -24.11
C THR A 157 -9.27 10.64 -25.55
N ALA A 158 -10.38 9.95 -25.78
CA ALA A 158 -11.05 9.93 -27.08
C ALA A 158 -11.49 11.32 -27.53
N GLY A 159 -11.97 12.17 -26.61
CA GLY A 159 -12.33 13.57 -26.89
C GLY A 159 -11.15 14.41 -27.34
N ALA A 160 -10.03 14.35 -26.62
CA ALA A 160 -8.80 15.04 -27.00
C ALA A 160 -8.26 14.56 -28.36
N MET A 161 -8.27 13.25 -28.61
CA MET A 161 -7.85 12.67 -29.88
C MET A 161 -8.75 13.09 -31.04
N THR A 162 -10.07 13.03 -30.84
CA THR A 162 -11.05 13.40 -31.86
C THR A 162 -10.88 14.87 -32.23
N MET A 163 -10.76 15.75 -31.23
CA MET A 163 -10.51 17.16 -31.49
C MET A 163 -9.16 17.38 -32.19
N GLY A 164 -8.09 16.71 -31.76
CA GLY A 164 -6.78 16.86 -32.39
C GLY A 164 -6.72 16.38 -33.84
N ALA A 165 -7.53 15.37 -34.21
CA ALA A 165 -7.69 14.93 -35.60
C ALA A 165 -8.63 15.84 -36.41
N LEU A 166 -9.65 16.41 -35.77
CA LEU A 166 -10.63 17.29 -36.40
C LEU A 166 -10.09 18.71 -36.62
N LEU A 167 -9.25 19.21 -35.71
CA LEU A 167 -8.77 20.59 -35.73
C LEU A 167 -7.98 20.96 -37.00
N PRO A 168 -7.10 20.10 -37.56
CA PRO A 168 -6.48 20.35 -38.86
C PRO A 168 -7.47 20.51 -40.01
N LEU A 169 -8.59 19.79 -39.98
CA LEU A 169 -9.64 19.90 -41.00
C LEU A 169 -10.43 21.21 -40.84
N LEU A 170 -10.78 21.55 -39.60
CA LEU A 170 -11.48 22.79 -39.29
C LEU A 170 -10.62 24.01 -39.60
N ALA A 171 -9.34 23.99 -39.26
CA ALA A 171 -8.43 25.11 -39.48
C ALA A 171 -8.09 25.35 -40.96
N ARG A 172 -8.27 24.35 -41.84
CA ARG A 172 -8.14 24.55 -43.30
C ARG A 172 -9.29 25.34 -43.90
N ASN A 173 -10.49 25.16 -43.36
CA ASN A 173 -11.72 25.66 -43.96
C ASN A 173 -12.32 26.86 -43.22
N THR A 174 -11.85 27.11 -42.00
CA THR A 174 -12.44 28.09 -41.07
C THR A 174 -11.34 28.96 -40.46
N SER A 175 -11.64 30.25 -40.24
CA SER A 175 -10.72 31.13 -39.53
C SER A 175 -10.60 30.72 -38.05
N PRO A 176 -9.42 30.86 -37.42
CA PRO A 176 -9.22 30.49 -36.01
C PRO A 176 -10.19 31.21 -35.07
N GLU A 177 -10.53 32.48 -35.35
CA GLU A 177 -11.49 33.25 -34.56
C GLU A 177 -12.88 32.60 -34.54
N ALA A 178 -13.31 32.00 -35.65
CA ALA A 178 -14.60 31.31 -35.76
C ALA A 178 -14.64 29.96 -35.05
N LEU A 179 -13.51 29.49 -34.49
CA LEU A 179 -13.46 28.31 -33.63
C LEU A 179 -13.74 28.62 -32.15
N ILE A 180 -13.71 29.89 -31.73
CA ILE A 180 -14.09 30.27 -30.35
C ILE A 180 -15.56 29.95 -30.06
N PRO A 181 -16.54 30.22 -30.94
CA PRO A 181 -17.91 29.76 -30.77
C PRO A 181 -18.04 28.23 -30.69
N VAL A 182 -17.22 27.48 -31.42
CA VAL A 182 -17.18 26.00 -31.30
C VAL A 182 -16.76 25.59 -29.90
N LEU A 183 -15.78 26.27 -29.31
CA LEU A 183 -15.40 26.06 -27.91
C LEU A 183 -16.55 26.35 -26.94
N VAL A 184 -17.29 27.45 -27.16
CA VAL A 184 -18.50 27.78 -26.37
C VAL A 184 -19.56 26.68 -26.51
N LEU A 185 -19.78 26.15 -27.72
CA LEU A 185 -20.72 25.04 -27.95
C LEU A 185 -20.31 23.76 -27.22
N LEU A 186 -19.01 23.43 -27.18
CA LEU A 186 -18.52 22.26 -26.42
C LEU A 186 -18.75 22.44 -24.91
N LEU A 187 -18.47 23.63 -24.38
CA LEU A 187 -18.75 23.96 -22.97
C LEU A 187 -20.27 23.98 -22.68
N GLY A 188 -21.08 24.48 -23.60
CA GLY A 188 -22.54 24.40 -23.52
C GLY A 188 -23.04 22.95 -23.49
N GLY A 189 -22.46 22.08 -24.33
CA GLY A 189 -22.72 20.64 -24.31
C GLY A 189 -22.34 20.00 -22.97
N LEU A 190 -21.21 20.40 -22.39
CA LEU A 190 -20.79 19.96 -21.05
C LEU A 190 -21.81 20.38 -19.97
N LEU A 191 -22.32 21.62 -20.02
CA LEU A 191 -23.35 22.11 -19.11
C LEU A 191 -24.66 21.34 -19.26
N VAL A 192 -25.07 21.02 -20.50
CA VAL A 192 -26.25 20.19 -20.77
C VAL A 192 -26.05 18.77 -20.25
N CYS A 193 -24.91 18.13 -20.51
CA CYS A 193 -24.61 16.83 -19.93
C CYS A 193 -24.69 16.87 -18.40
N ARG A 194 -24.20 17.97 -17.80
CA ARG A 194 -24.26 18.16 -16.35
C ARG A 194 -25.68 18.31 -15.81
N THR A 195 -26.60 18.99 -16.50
CA THR A 195 -28.02 19.09 -16.05
C THR A 195 -28.77 17.77 -16.23
N LEU A 196 -28.40 16.98 -17.24
CA LEU A 196 -28.99 15.66 -17.50
C LEU A 196 -28.49 14.56 -16.55
N LEU A 197 -27.41 14.82 -15.80
CA LEU A 197 -26.84 13.91 -14.81
C LEU A 197 -27.77 13.87 -13.56
N PRO A 198 -28.38 12.71 -13.25
CA PRO A 198 -29.31 12.60 -12.13
C PRO A 198 -28.62 12.91 -10.78
N PRO A 199 -29.33 13.52 -9.82
CA PRO A 199 -28.82 13.69 -8.45
C PRO A 199 -28.62 12.31 -7.79
N ARG A 200 -27.52 12.18 -7.02
CA ARG A 200 -27.05 11.00 -6.26
C ARG A 200 -27.87 9.71 -6.42
N THR A 201 -27.37 8.77 -7.24
CA THR A 201 -27.82 7.38 -7.20
C THR A 201 -27.20 6.69 -6.00
N ILE A 202 -27.91 6.64 -4.86
CA ILE A 202 -27.64 5.65 -3.82
C ILE A 202 -28.60 4.49 -4.09
N PRO A 203 -28.14 3.33 -4.61
CA PRO A 203 -28.91 2.10 -4.44
C PRO A 203 -28.76 1.71 -2.97
N ALA A 204 -29.86 1.79 -2.22
CA ALA A 204 -29.96 1.19 -0.90
C ALA A 204 -30.02 -0.34 -1.01
N SER A 205 -29.55 -1.01 0.05
CA SER A 205 -29.81 -2.41 0.48
C SER A 205 -28.68 -3.45 0.25
N PRO A 206 -28.63 -4.56 1.02
CA PRO A 206 -27.96 -4.67 2.32
C PRO A 206 -26.90 -5.81 2.36
N SER A 207 -26.05 -5.80 3.39
CA SER A 207 -25.21 -6.88 3.95
C SER A 207 -24.94 -8.16 3.12
N ALA A 208 -23.66 -8.44 2.80
CA ALA A 208 -22.93 -9.68 3.14
C ALA A 208 -21.63 -9.85 2.33
N ALA A 209 -20.58 -10.33 3.02
CA ALA A 209 -19.41 -11.06 2.54
C ALA A 209 -18.36 -10.37 1.64
N SER A 210 -17.22 -10.02 2.26
CA SER A 210 -15.87 -10.24 1.72
C SER A 210 -15.61 -11.76 1.62
N PRO A 211 -14.67 -12.29 0.78
CA PRO A 211 -13.26 -11.86 0.80
C PRO A 211 -12.45 -11.86 -0.53
N THR A 212 -11.29 -11.20 -0.41
CA THR A 212 -9.96 -11.35 -1.07
C THR A 212 -9.72 -11.20 -2.59
N PRO A 213 -8.49 -10.81 -3.01
CA PRO A 213 -8.22 -9.89 -4.11
C PRO A 213 -7.46 -10.54 -5.28
N ALA A 214 -7.77 -10.14 -6.50
CA ALA A 214 -6.95 -10.44 -7.66
C ALA A 214 -7.11 -9.38 -8.76
N GLY A 215 -5.98 -8.97 -9.34
CA GLY A 215 -5.93 -8.40 -10.69
C GLY A 215 -5.85 -6.88 -10.74
N GLY A 216 -4.64 -6.38 -10.95
CA GLY A 216 -4.35 -4.96 -11.13
C GLY A 216 -5.00 -4.33 -12.36
N ALA A 217 -5.32 -3.05 -12.24
CA ALA A 217 -5.54 -2.15 -13.37
C ALA A 217 -5.16 -0.73 -12.94
N MET A 218 -4.25 -0.16 -13.73
CA MET A 218 -3.46 1.02 -13.44
C MET A 218 -4.14 2.28 -13.95
N SER A 219 -4.13 3.28 -13.07
CA SER A 219 -4.65 4.64 -13.16
C SER A 219 -4.08 5.44 -14.34
N THR A 220 -4.96 6.07 -15.15
CA THR A 220 -4.64 7.21 -16.02
C THR A 220 -4.89 8.51 -15.26
N ALA A 221 -3.84 9.31 -15.14
CA ALA A 221 -3.81 10.58 -14.43
C ALA A 221 -4.79 11.62 -15.02
N ALA A 222 -6.00 11.64 -14.48
CA ALA A 222 -6.48 12.86 -13.85
C ALA A 222 -5.80 12.98 -12.48
N SER A 223 -5.52 14.19 -12.02
CA SER A 223 -5.35 14.43 -10.59
C SER A 223 -6.70 14.19 -9.90
N SER A 224 -7.00 12.92 -9.64
CA SER A 224 -7.92 12.48 -8.60
C SER A 224 -7.07 11.78 -7.55
N THR A 225 -6.92 12.44 -6.41
CA THR A 225 -6.68 11.82 -5.11
C THR A 225 -7.48 10.51 -5.00
N PRO A 226 -6.91 9.41 -4.45
CA PRO A 226 -7.74 8.27 -4.06
C PRO A 226 -8.79 8.78 -3.08
N ALA A 227 -10.06 8.42 -3.29
CA ALA A 227 -11.08 8.56 -2.25
C ALA A 227 -10.69 7.63 -1.08
N GLU A 228 -9.97 8.18 -0.10
CA GLU A 228 -9.79 7.62 1.25
C GLU A 228 -10.67 8.41 2.24
N ASP A 229 -11.09 7.70 3.29
CA ASP A 229 -12.25 7.90 4.16
C ASP A 229 -12.73 9.35 4.47
N PRO A 230 -14.03 9.66 4.32
CA PRO A 230 -14.62 10.93 4.78
C PRO A 230 -14.73 11.05 6.31
N ALA A 231 -14.34 10.04 7.09
CA ALA A 231 -14.42 10.03 8.55
C ALA A 231 -13.21 10.66 9.27
N LEU A 232 -12.13 11.03 8.56
CA LEU A 232 -10.93 11.65 9.13
C LEU A 232 -10.75 13.12 8.70
N ARG A 233 -11.87 13.86 8.55
CA ARG A 233 -11.83 15.33 8.44
C ARG A 233 -11.54 15.98 9.80
N SER A 234 -10.33 15.75 10.34
CA SER A 234 -9.66 16.71 11.22
C SER A 234 -8.59 17.40 10.40
N THR A 235 -8.98 18.48 9.73
CA THR A 235 -8.05 19.41 9.09
C THR A 235 -7.19 20.08 10.15
N ASP A 236 -6.01 19.54 10.38
CA ASP A 236 -4.92 20.24 11.06
C ASP A 236 -4.41 21.34 10.10
N THR A 237 -4.94 22.55 10.27
CA THR A 237 -4.55 23.77 9.55
C THR A 237 -3.18 24.24 10.04
N SER A 238 -2.12 23.55 9.63
CA SER A 238 -0.75 24.03 9.80
C SER A 238 -0.26 24.77 8.55
N PRO A 239 0.55 25.85 8.70
CA PRO A 239 1.02 26.68 7.58
C PRO A 239 1.85 25.90 6.55
N PRO A 240 1.94 26.37 5.29
CA PRO A 240 2.71 25.73 4.20
C PRO A 240 4.20 25.52 4.52
N THR A 241 4.72 26.17 5.56
CA THR A 241 6.09 26.01 6.09
C THR A 241 6.34 24.64 6.72
N ALA A 242 5.33 23.95 7.24
CA ALA A 242 5.48 22.61 7.82
C ALA A 242 5.81 21.54 6.75
N GLY A 243 5.25 21.69 5.54
CA GLY A 243 5.58 20.83 4.40
C GLY A 243 7.00 21.02 3.89
N LEU A 244 7.50 22.27 3.85
CA LEU A 244 8.90 22.55 3.52
C LEU A 244 9.85 21.88 4.51
N HIS A 245 9.61 22.03 5.81
CA HIS A 245 10.52 21.47 6.82
C HIS A 245 10.59 19.93 6.74
N ALA A 246 9.49 19.26 6.41
CA ALA A 246 9.45 17.81 6.19
C ALA A 246 10.21 17.36 4.93
N ILE A 247 10.13 18.13 3.84
CA ILE A 247 10.88 17.87 2.61
C ILE A 247 12.38 17.99 2.87
N TRP A 248 12.81 19.03 3.58
CA TRP A 248 14.22 19.25 3.89
C TRP A 248 14.80 18.24 4.90
N ALA A 249 13.97 17.67 5.76
CA ALA A 249 14.38 16.69 6.78
C ALA A 249 14.75 15.31 6.21
N SER A 250 14.10 14.86 5.12
CA SER A 250 14.36 13.52 4.56
C SER A 250 15.10 13.59 3.21
N LYS A 251 16.10 12.73 3.05
CA LYS A 251 16.90 12.67 1.81
C LYS A 251 16.09 12.14 0.62
N HIS A 252 15.15 11.21 0.87
CA HIS A 252 14.22 10.68 -0.13
C HIS A 252 13.31 11.77 -0.71
N LEU A 253 12.65 12.58 0.15
CA LEU A 253 11.75 13.63 -0.33
C LEU A 253 12.49 14.75 -1.08
N ARG A 254 13.71 15.10 -0.67
CA ARG A 254 14.56 16.04 -1.43
C ARG A 254 14.85 15.53 -2.84
N LEU A 255 15.12 14.24 -3.00
CA LEU A 255 15.33 13.64 -4.32
C LEU A 255 14.05 13.64 -5.16
N ILE A 256 12.89 13.32 -4.58
CA ILE A 256 11.60 13.43 -5.31
C ILE A 256 11.39 14.88 -5.77
N ALA A 257 11.56 15.84 -4.86
CA ALA A 257 11.38 17.26 -5.18
C ALA A 257 12.33 17.75 -6.27
N LEU A 258 13.62 17.38 -6.20
CA LEU A 258 14.60 17.69 -7.22
C LEU A 258 14.21 17.09 -8.57
N ILE A 259 13.80 15.82 -8.60
CA ILE A 259 13.41 15.13 -9.84
C ILE A 259 12.17 15.81 -10.46
N THR A 260 11.15 16.13 -9.67
CA THR A 260 9.94 16.78 -10.18
C THR A 260 10.23 18.19 -10.71
N ILE A 261 10.92 19.02 -9.92
CA ILE A 261 11.24 20.41 -10.33
C ILE A 261 12.13 20.41 -11.57
N SER A 262 13.22 19.65 -11.58
CA SER A 262 14.12 19.61 -12.73
C SER A 262 13.42 19.06 -13.98
N ALA A 263 12.55 18.06 -13.85
CA ALA A 263 11.77 17.56 -14.97
C ALA A 263 10.81 18.63 -15.51
N THR A 264 10.08 19.34 -14.64
CA THR A 264 9.13 20.39 -15.06
C THR A 264 9.84 21.59 -15.68
N VAL A 265 11.00 22.01 -15.14
CA VAL A 265 11.83 23.05 -15.76
C VAL A 265 12.29 22.62 -17.16
N ALA A 266 12.84 21.41 -17.30
CA ALA A 266 13.27 20.88 -18.60
C ALA A 266 12.12 20.86 -19.63
N SER A 267 10.91 20.49 -19.21
CA SER A 267 9.72 20.52 -20.08
C SER A 267 9.34 21.93 -20.50
N GLY A 268 9.38 22.91 -19.58
CA GLY A 268 9.09 24.31 -19.89
C GLY A 268 10.07 24.92 -20.89
N LEU A 269 11.37 24.65 -20.73
CA LEU A 269 12.41 25.10 -21.68
C LEU A 269 12.24 24.46 -23.07
N LEU A 270 11.85 23.18 -23.10
CA LEU A 270 11.57 22.45 -24.33
C LEU A 270 10.30 22.96 -25.01
N ASP A 271 9.26 23.29 -24.24
CA ASP A 271 7.99 23.84 -24.71
C ASP A 271 8.18 25.19 -25.40
N TYR A 272 9.05 26.05 -24.84
CA TYR A 272 9.43 27.32 -25.47
C TYR A 272 10.13 27.11 -26.82
N GLN A 273 11.18 26.26 -26.86
CA GLN A 273 11.90 25.96 -28.11
C GLN A 273 10.98 25.34 -29.16
N PHE A 274 10.07 24.45 -28.75
CA PHE A 274 9.04 23.89 -29.62
C PHE A 274 8.15 24.98 -30.25
N LYS A 275 7.65 25.90 -29.42
CA LYS A 275 6.78 27.01 -29.86
C LYS A 275 7.48 27.99 -30.78
N GLU A 276 8.74 28.33 -30.51
CA GLU A 276 9.55 29.18 -31.37
C GLU A 276 9.79 28.56 -32.74
N TYR A 277 10.18 27.28 -32.79
CA TYR A 277 10.40 26.60 -34.08
C TYR A 277 9.09 26.39 -34.84
N ALA A 278 7.98 26.17 -34.15
CA ALA A 278 6.66 26.15 -34.77
C ALA A 278 6.30 27.52 -35.37
N GLN A 279 6.51 28.62 -34.63
CA GLN A 279 6.28 29.97 -35.14
C GLN A 279 7.17 30.27 -36.35
N ARG A 280 8.46 29.91 -36.31
CA ARG A 280 9.38 30.11 -37.45
C ARG A 280 8.98 29.31 -38.68
N ALA A 281 8.56 28.06 -38.51
CA ALA A 281 8.19 27.18 -39.62
C ALA A 281 6.86 27.57 -40.28
N TYR A 282 5.94 28.14 -39.50
CA TYR A 282 4.61 28.55 -39.96
C TYR A 282 4.42 30.08 -39.98
N ALA A 283 5.51 30.85 -39.94
CA ALA A 283 5.50 32.29 -40.07
C ALA A 283 4.93 32.67 -41.46
N ALA A 284 4.19 33.78 -41.51
CA ALA A 284 3.61 34.27 -42.76
C ALA A 284 4.73 34.52 -43.79
N SER A 285 4.80 33.64 -44.80
CA SER A 285 5.72 33.85 -45.93
C SER A 285 5.11 34.88 -46.89
N PRO A 286 5.92 35.83 -47.43
CA PRO A 286 5.46 36.86 -48.36
C PRO A 286 4.74 36.30 -49.61
N ASP A 287 5.05 35.07 -50.02
CA ASP A 287 4.55 34.43 -51.24
C ASP A 287 3.19 33.70 -51.08
N GLY A 288 2.53 33.79 -49.92
CA GLY A 288 1.19 33.21 -49.72
C GLY A 288 1.13 31.67 -49.62
N THR A 289 2.28 30.99 -49.61
CA THR A 289 2.40 29.52 -49.55
C THR A 289 2.38 28.95 -48.13
N VAL A 290 2.65 29.77 -47.10
CA VAL A 290 2.67 29.37 -45.68
C VAL A 290 1.51 29.98 -44.91
N TRP A 291 0.64 29.11 -44.40
CA TRP A 291 -0.72 29.39 -43.92
C TRP A 291 -0.81 29.94 -42.48
N GLY A 292 -0.15 31.05 -42.12
CA GLY A 292 -0.36 31.87 -40.90
C GLY A 292 -0.94 31.21 -39.61
N VAL A 293 -1.80 31.92 -38.86
CA VAL A 293 -2.49 31.43 -37.65
C VAL A 293 -3.25 30.09 -37.86
N PRO A 294 -3.92 29.84 -39.01
CA PRO A 294 -4.62 28.58 -39.25
C PRO A 294 -3.71 27.35 -39.25
N SER A 295 -2.52 27.42 -39.86
CA SER A 295 -1.58 26.29 -39.84
C SER A 295 -1.00 26.02 -38.46
N LEU A 296 -0.71 27.07 -37.68
CA LEU A 296 -0.34 26.92 -36.27
C LEU A 296 -1.46 26.21 -35.49
N THR A 297 -2.72 26.58 -35.75
CA THR A 297 -3.89 25.96 -35.11
C THR A 297 -4.00 24.48 -35.46
N ALA A 298 -3.84 24.14 -36.75
CA ALA A 298 -3.80 22.76 -37.23
C ALA A 298 -2.65 21.96 -36.62
N PHE A 299 -1.46 22.55 -36.57
CA PHE A 299 -0.25 21.93 -36.04
C PHE A 299 -0.36 21.62 -34.55
N PHE A 300 -0.75 22.59 -33.71
CA PHE A 300 -0.94 22.37 -32.28
C PHE A 300 -2.08 21.37 -32.01
N GLY A 301 -3.16 21.43 -32.78
CA GLY A 301 -4.25 20.45 -32.71
C GLY A 301 -3.79 19.03 -32.94
N ALA A 302 -3.13 18.80 -34.08
CA ALA A 302 -2.57 17.50 -34.42
C ALA A 302 -1.55 17.04 -33.37
N PHE A 303 -0.65 17.93 -32.94
CA PHE A 303 0.34 17.63 -31.92
C PHE A 303 -0.29 17.17 -30.60
N TYR A 304 -1.25 17.93 -30.05
CA TYR A 304 -1.88 17.58 -28.79
C TYR A 304 -2.76 16.32 -28.89
N GLY A 305 -3.40 16.08 -30.04
CA GLY A 305 -4.14 14.84 -30.29
C GLY A 305 -3.24 13.61 -30.37
N TRP A 306 -2.20 13.65 -31.23
CA TRP A 306 -1.29 12.52 -31.43
C TRP A 306 -0.45 12.21 -30.20
N THR A 307 0.05 13.22 -29.48
CA THR A 307 0.80 12.97 -28.23
C THR A 307 -0.06 12.31 -27.16
N GLY A 308 -1.36 12.64 -27.11
CA GLY A 308 -2.34 11.96 -26.27
C GLY A 308 -2.50 10.48 -26.65
N LEU A 309 -2.66 10.18 -27.94
CA LEU A 309 -2.75 8.81 -28.45
C LEU A 309 -1.47 8.00 -28.18
N VAL A 310 -0.30 8.58 -28.46
CA VAL A 310 0.99 7.92 -28.19
C VAL A 310 1.15 7.66 -26.69
N ALA A 311 0.80 8.63 -25.84
CA ALA A 311 0.83 8.43 -24.38
C ALA A 311 -0.08 7.28 -23.96
N MET A 312 -1.31 7.21 -24.49
CA MET A 312 -2.26 6.13 -24.20
C MET A 312 -1.74 4.77 -24.67
N ALA A 313 -1.18 4.70 -25.89
CA ALA A 313 -0.61 3.47 -26.42
C ALA A 313 0.58 2.98 -25.59
N VAL A 314 1.50 3.87 -25.23
CA VAL A 314 2.62 3.55 -24.33
C VAL A 314 2.09 3.12 -22.96
N GLN A 315 1.06 3.79 -22.44
CA GLN A 315 0.48 3.47 -21.15
C GLN A 315 -0.14 2.06 -21.10
N LEU A 316 -0.90 1.68 -22.14
CA LEU A 316 -1.58 0.40 -22.21
C LEU A 316 -0.63 -0.76 -22.53
N LEU A 317 0.37 -0.53 -23.39
CA LEU A 317 1.22 -1.59 -23.93
C LEU A 317 2.57 -1.73 -23.22
N LEU A 318 3.18 -0.60 -22.83
CA LEU A 318 4.57 -0.53 -22.38
C LEU A 318 4.70 -0.28 -20.87
N THR A 319 3.87 0.57 -20.25
CA THR A 319 4.09 0.97 -18.84
C THR A 319 4.15 -0.20 -17.89
N GLY A 320 3.19 -1.14 -17.97
CA GLY A 320 3.22 -2.34 -17.12
C GLY A 320 4.41 -3.27 -17.37
N ARG A 321 4.98 -3.28 -18.58
CA ARG A 321 6.20 -4.05 -18.89
C ARG A 321 7.45 -3.34 -18.36
N ILE A 322 7.55 -2.04 -18.61
CA ILE A 322 8.68 -1.20 -18.18
C ILE A 322 8.78 -1.16 -16.65
N VAL A 323 7.66 -0.96 -15.95
CA VAL A 323 7.64 -0.93 -14.48
C VAL A 323 7.97 -2.31 -13.89
N ARG A 324 7.53 -3.42 -14.53
CA ARG A 324 7.91 -4.77 -14.09
C ARG A 324 9.39 -5.09 -14.31
N LEU A 325 9.98 -4.60 -15.40
CA LEU A 325 11.38 -4.85 -15.74
C LEU A 325 12.36 -3.97 -14.95
N LEU A 326 12.04 -2.68 -14.79
CA LEU A 326 12.93 -1.69 -14.21
C LEU A 326 12.57 -1.30 -12.78
N GLY A 327 11.41 -1.72 -12.26
CA GLY A 327 10.91 -1.31 -10.95
C GLY A 327 10.82 0.22 -10.82
N THR A 328 11.46 0.76 -9.77
CA THR A 328 11.59 2.22 -9.55
C THR A 328 12.56 2.89 -10.54
N GLY A 329 13.40 2.12 -11.23
CA GLY A 329 14.27 2.60 -12.31
C GLY A 329 13.53 3.09 -13.55
N ALA A 330 12.22 2.80 -13.68
CA ALA A 330 11.39 3.30 -14.78
C ALA A 330 11.34 4.85 -14.85
N ILE A 331 11.66 5.55 -13.76
CA ILE A 331 11.80 7.02 -13.74
C ILE A 331 12.89 7.49 -14.70
N ALA A 332 13.93 6.69 -14.91
CA ALA A 332 15.04 7.01 -15.80
C ALA A 332 14.65 7.07 -17.28
N VAL A 333 13.46 6.56 -17.67
CA VAL A 333 12.99 6.58 -19.06
C VAL A 333 12.77 8.01 -19.56
N LEU A 334 12.17 8.89 -18.74
CA LEU A 334 11.93 10.29 -19.11
C LEU A 334 13.23 11.06 -19.37
N PRO A 335 14.22 11.10 -18.43
CA PRO A 335 15.46 11.81 -18.68
C PRO A 335 16.29 11.18 -19.80
N SER A 336 16.24 9.86 -20.00
CA SER A 336 16.89 9.21 -21.15
C SER A 336 16.28 9.67 -22.48
N ALA A 337 14.95 9.75 -22.56
CA ALA A 337 14.26 10.25 -23.74
C ALA A 337 14.54 11.75 -23.98
N LEU A 338 14.63 12.56 -22.92
CA LEU A 338 15.02 13.96 -23.01
C LEU A 338 16.46 14.13 -23.51
N LEU A 339 17.42 13.33 -23.00
CA LEU A 339 18.81 13.37 -23.45
C LEU A 339 18.93 12.97 -24.92
N LEU A 340 18.31 11.86 -25.32
CA LEU A 340 18.31 11.38 -26.70
C LEU A 340 17.66 12.40 -27.65
N GLY A 341 16.50 12.94 -27.26
CA GLY A 341 15.79 13.91 -28.09
C GLY A 341 16.49 15.27 -28.16
N THR A 342 17.11 15.75 -27.07
CA THR A 342 17.91 16.99 -27.11
C THR A 342 19.19 16.82 -27.90
N ALA A 343 19.90 15.70 -27.76
CA ALA A 343 21.06 15.38 -28.59
C ALA A 343 20.68 15.32 -30.08
N GLY A 344 19.56 14.65 -30.41
CA GLY A 344 19.03 14.60 -31.77
C GLY A 344 18.65 15.98 -32.33
N PHE A 345 18.04 16.84 -31.51
CA PHE A 345 17.70 18.21 -31.90
C PHE A 345 18.93 19.10 -32.09
N VAL A 346 19.97 18.95 -31.26
CA VAL A 346 21.23 19.68 -31.44
C VAL A 346 21.95 19.24 -32.71
N ALA A 347 21.95 17.93 -33.01
CA ALA A 347 22.56 17.39 -34.24
C ALA A 347 21.80 17.81 -35.51
N PHE A 348 20.47 17.78 -35.46
CA PHE A 348 19.59 18.09 -36.59
C PHE A 348 18.55 19.14 -36.19
N PRO A 349 18.93 20.43 -36.10
CA PRO A 349 18.02 21.47 -35.65
C PRO A 349 16.90 21.71 -36.66
N GLY A 350 15.67 21.37 -36.27
CA GLY A 350 14.49 21.55 -37.12
C GLY A 350 13.19 21.25 -36.38
N LEU A 351 12.07 21.64 -37.00
CA LEU A 351 10.72 21.47 -36.41
C LEU A 351 10.43 20.01 -36.07
N LEU A 352 10.81 19.07 -36.94
CA LEU A 352 10.56 17.64 -36.72
C LEU A 352 11.30 17.11 -35.49
N ALA A 353 12.58 17.46 -35.34
CA ALA A 353 13.39 17.01 -34.21
C ALA A 353 12.85 17.56 -32.88
N ILE A 354 12.54 18.86 -32.79
CA ILE A 354 11.98 19.44 -31.55
C ILE A 354 10.56 18.93 -31.26
N THR A 355 9.75 18.70 -32.28
CA THR A 355 8.40 18.13 -32.13
C THR A 355 8.47 16.69 -31.63
N ALA A 356 9.39 15.88 -32.15
CA ALA A 356 9.63 14.51 -31.68
C ALA A 356 10.10 14.51 -30.21
N THR A 357 11.04 15.38 -29.85
CA THR A 357 11.54 15.51 -28.48
C THR A 357 10.45 15.98 -27.52
N ARG A 358 9.68 17.00 -27.91
CA ARG A 358 8.54 17.53 -27.13
C ARG A 358 7.42 16.51 -26.98
N GLY A 359 7.16 15.74 -28.03
CA GLY A 359 6.21 14.63 -28.03
C GLY A 359 6.66 13.50 -27.10
N ALA A 360 7.94 13.11 -27.15
CA ALA A 360 8.51 12.11 -26.26
C ALA A 360 8.45 12.55 -24.78
N ASP A 361 8.82 13.79 -24.46
CA ASP A 361 8.63 14.36 -23.11
C ASP A 361 7.16 14.28 -22.68
N ALA A 362 6.23 14.77 -23.50
CA ALA A 362 4.81 14.77 -23.18
C ALA A 362 4.26 13.36 -22.96
N SER A 363 4.61 12.42 -23.84
CA SER A 363 4.09 11.05 -23.81
C SER A 363 4.69 10.23 -22.68
N PHE A 364 6.02 10.21 -22.51
CA PHE A 364 6.65 9.43 -21.43
C PHE A 364 6.42 10.03 -20.05
N ARG A 365 6.30 11.36 -19.93
CA ARG A 365 5.95 12.00 -18.65
C ARG A 365 4.59 11.52 -18.15
N ARG A 366 3.61 11.43 -19.05
CA ARG A 366 2.26 10.97 -18.73
C ARG A 366 2.21 9.46 -18.53
N ALA A 367 2.79 8.69 -19.45
CA ALA A 367 2.62 7.24 -19.49
C ALA A 367 3.49 6.50 -18.46
N ILE A 368 4.68 7.00 -18.12
CA ILE A 368 5.67 6.29 -17.30
C ILE A 368 6.03 7.09 -16.05
N PHE A 369 6.53 8.32 -16.21
CA PHE A 369 7.09 9.10 -15.11
C PHE A 369 6.07 9.36 -13.97
N ARG A 370 4.87 9.84 -14.29
CA ARG A 370 3.82 10.08 -13.28
C ARG A 370 3.44 8.80 -12.51
N PRO A 371 3.08 7.68 -13.17
CA PRO A 371 2.83 6.41 -12.46
C PRO A 371 4.00 5.93 -11.60
N THR A 372 5.25 6.06 -12.08
CA THR A 372 6.42 5.64 -11.29
C THR A 372 6.69 6.57 -10.11
N MET A 373 6.38 7.86 -10.21
CA MET A 373 6.42 8.79 -9.09
C MET A 373 5.43 8.43 -7.98
N GLU A 374 4.23 7.96 -8.33
CA GLU A 374 3.27 7.45 -7.33
C GLU A 374 3.86 6.28 -6.53
N LEU A 375 4.62 5.41 -7.19
CA LEU A 375 5.30 4.28 -6.53
C LEU A 375 6.35 4.76 -5.53
N LEU A 376 7.04 5.88 -5.77
CA LEU A 376 8.01 6.45 -4.83
C LEU A 376 7.38 7.03 -3.56
N TYR A 377 6.09 7.37 -3.63
CA TYR A 377 5.33 7.83 -2.47
C TYR A 377 4.69 6.70 -1.67
N VAL A 378 4.59 5.48 -2.23
CA VAL A 378 4.04 4.30 -1.53
C VAL A 378 4.67 4.06 -0.18
N PRO A 379 6.01 4.17 -0.03
CA PRO A 379 6.61 3.96 1.25
C PRO A 379 6.08 5.01 2.25
N LEU A 380 5.96 6.31 1.91
CA LEU A 380 5.76 7.42 2.88
C LEU A 380 4.61 7.22 3.89
N PRO A 381 4.78 7.55 5.19
CA PRO A 381 3.70 7.43 6.18
C PRO A 381 2.51 8.29 5.74
N ALA A 382 1.27 7.85 5.98
CA ALA A 382 0.07 8.46 5.42
C ALA A 382 0.00 9.99 5.62
N GLU A 383 0.39 10.47 6.81
CA GLU A 383 0.41 11.89 7.19
C GLU A 383 1.44 12.71 6.38
N LEU A 384 2.66 12.19 6.19
CA LEU A 384 3.71 12.83 5.40
C LEU A 384 3.44 12.70 3.89
N LYS A 385 2.85 11.58 3.46
CA LYS A 385 2.46 11.33 2.07
C LYS A 385 1.45 12.37 1.61
N GLN A 386 0.38 12.61 2.38
CA GLN A 386 -0.68 13.54 1.98
C GLN A 386 -0.20 15.01 1.96
N ARG A 387 0.60 15.41 2.96
CA ARG A 387 1.19 16.77 3.04
C ARG A 387 2.20 17.01 1.93
N THR A 388 3.11 16.06 1.68
CA THR A 388 4.18 16.22 0.69
C THR A 388 3.67 16.10 -0.73
N LYS A 389 2.76 15.15 -1.01
CA LYS A 389 2.19 14.95 -2.34
C LYS A 389 1.42 16.17 -2.82
N THR A 390 0.54 16.72 -1.99
CA THR A 390 -0.26 17.91 -2.35
C THR A 390 0.63 19.13 -2.62
N PHE A 391 1.68 19.30 -1.81
CA PHE A 391 2.66 20.38 -2.01
C PHE A 391 3.46 20.18 -3.30
N LEU A 392 3.97 18.98 -3.56
CA LEU A 392 4.79 18.73 -4.74
C LEU A 392 3.98 18.76 -6.04
N ASP A 393 2.77 18.19 -6.05
CA ASP A 393 1.93 18.08 -7.25
C ASP A 393 1.33 19.43 -7.69
N SER A 394 1.23 20.43 -6.80
CA SER A 394 0.67 21.74 -7.15
C SER A 394 1.66 22.90 -7.00
N PHE A 395 2.36 23.01 -5.87
CA PHE A 395 3.24 24.16 -5.63
C PHE A 395 4.59 24.01 -6.34
N ALA A 396 5.21 22.83 -6.27
CA ALA A 396 6.51 22.61 -6.92
C ALA A 396 6.40 22.65 -8.45
N ASP A 397 5.34 22.08 -9.03
CA ASP A 397 5.08 22.19 -10.46
C ASP A 397 4.86 23.65 -10.90
N SER A 398 4.06 24.43 -10.16
CA SER A 398 3.84 25.86 -10.46
C SER A 398 5.12 26.69 -10.33
N LEU A 399 5.92 26.44 -9.29
CA LEU A 399 7.20 27.13 -9.08
C LEU A 399 8.22 26.75 -10.16
N ALA A 400 8.24 25.50 -10.60
CA ALA A 400 9.10 25.02 -11.67
C ALA A 400 8.69 25.62 -13.03
N GLU A 401 7.39 25.76 -13.31
CA GLU A 401 6.89 26.46 -14.50
C GLU A 401 7.29 27.94 -14.50
N ALA A 402 7.13 28.63 -13.35
CA ALA A 402 7.60 29.99 -13.17
C ALA A 402 9.13 30.12 -13.33
N GLY A 403 9.88 29.18 -12.78
CA GLY A 403 11.33 29.09 -12.92
C GLY A 403 11.76 28.88 -14.37
N ALA A 404 11.07 28.01 -15.12
CA ALA A 404 11.32 27.80 -16.54
C ALA A 404 11.06 29.09 -17.34
N ALA A 405 9.93 29.75 -17.11
CA ALA A 405 9.62 31.04 -17.74
C ALA A 405 10.67 32.11 -17.39
N GLY A 406 11.14 32.16 -16.13
CA GLY A 406 12.19 33.06 -15.68
C GLY A 406 13.55 32.77 -16.36
N ILE A 407 13.93 31.50 -16.52
CA ILE A 407 15.16 31.12 -17.24
C ILE A 407 15.05 31.54 -18.71
N VAL A 408 13.92 31.27 -19.37
CA VAL A 408 13.71 31.71 -20.77
C VAL A 408 13.77 33.23 -20.88
N PHE A 409 13.13 33.95 -19.97
CA PHE A 409 13.14 35.40 -19.93
C PHE A 409 14.57 35.96 -19.78
N LEU A 410 15.34 35.44 -18.82
CA LEU A 410 16.74 35.85 -18.65
C LEU A 410 17.56 35.53 -19.91
N TRP A 411 17.46 34.30 -20.43
CA TRP A 411 18.26 33.84 -21.56
C TRP A 411 17.96 34.59 -22.86
N VAL A 412 16.68 34.68 -23.23
CA VAL A 412 16.26 35.21 -24.53
C VAL A 412 15.99 36.71 -24.48
N THR A 413 15.37 37.22 -23.42
CA THR A 413 14.98 38.63 -23.35
C THR A 413 16.09 39.51 -22.78
N VAL A 414 16.74 39.08 -21.69
CA VAL A 414 17.77 39.91 -21.02
C VAL A 414 19.14 39.74 -21.69
N PHE A 415 19.56 38.50 -21.93
CA PHE A 415 20.88 38.21 -22.53
C PHE A 415 20.85 38.12 -24.06
N ALA A 416 19.67 38.16 -24.70
CA ALA A 416 19.51 38.07 -26.15
C ALA A 416 20.22 36.85 -26.79
N LEU A 417 20.31 35.74 -26.05
CA LEU A 417 21.00 34.54 -26.50
C LEU A 417 20.11 33.67 -27.38
N PRO A 418 20.68 32.94 -28.37
CA PRO A 418 19.92 32.04 -29.21
C PRO A 418 19.28 30.92 -28.38
N SER A 419 18.02 30.62 -28.68
CA SER A 419 17.23 29.61 -27.99
C SER A 419 17.80 28.19 -28.06
N ARG A 420 18.58 27.88 -29.12
CA ARG A 420 19.30 26.59 -29.25
C ARG A 420 20.18 26.30 -28.03
N GLY A 421 20.72 27.35 -27.39
CA GLY A 421 21.50 27.21 -26.16
C GLY A 421 20.71 26.67 -24.97
N LEU A 422 19.39 26.85 -24.93
CA LEU A 422 18.53 26.27 -23.91
C LEU A 422 18.56 24.73 -23.93
N SER A 423 18.84 24.11 -25.08
CA SER A 423 19.02 22.65 -25.17
C SER A 423 20.19 22.14 -24.34
N ALA A 424 21.24 22.94 -24.12
CA ALA A 424 22.34 22.59 -23.23
C ALA A 424 21.87 22.56 -21.76
N ILE A 425 21.02 23.51 -21.35
CA ILE A 425 20.41 23.54 -20.02
C ILE A 425 19.49 22.33 -19.84
N VAL A 426 18.68 22.00 -20.85
CA VAL A 426 17.81 20.80 -20.82
C VAL A 426 18.64 19.53 -20.74
N ALA A 427 19.73 19.41 -21.51
CA ALA A 427 20.62 18.24 -21.48
C ALA A 427 21.31 18.09 -20.12
N PHE A 428 21.83 19.18 -19.55
CA PHE A 428 22.42 19.15 -18.20
C PHE A 428 21.39 18.77 -17.13
N GLY A 429 20.20 19.37 -17.19
CA GLY A 429 19.09 19.02 -16.31
C GLY A 429 18.67 17.56 -16.46
N ALA A 430 18.60 17.04 -17.69
CA ALA A 430 18.26 15.65 -17.97
C ALA A 430 19.35 14.68 -17.50
N LEU A 431 20.64 15.06 -17.56
CA LEU A 431 21.74 14.26 -17.00
C LEU A 431 21.68 14.22 -15.47
N ALA A 432 21.43 15.36 -14.82
CA ALA A 432 21.23 15.44 -13.38
C ALA A 432 20.01 14.61 -12.93
N LEU A 433 18.92 14.67 -13.70
CA LEU A 433 17.72 13.84 -13.51
C LEU A 433 18.01 12.35 -13.67
N LEU A 434 18.77 11.97 -14.71
CA LEU A 434 19.14 10.57 -14.94
C LEU A 434 19.97 10.05 -13.76
N TYR A 435 20.97 10.82 -13.33
CA TYR A 435 21.78 10.48 -12.16
C TYR A 435 20.94 10.35 -10.88
N ALA A 436 20.04 11.31 -10.62
CA ALA A 436 19.13 11.24 -9.48
C ALA A 436 18.19 10.03 -9.55
N SER A 437 17.68 9.70 -10.75
CA SER A 437 16.80 8.55 -10.98
C SER A 437 17.51 7.22 -10.71
N LEU A 438 18.77 7.07 -11.14
CA LEU A 438 19.58 5.89 -10.86
C LEU A 438 19.91 5.74 -9.37
N ARG A 439 20.15 6.86 -8.67
CA ARG A 439 20.36 6.87 -7.20
C ARG A 439 19.09 6.55 -6.42
N MET A 440 17.92 6.88 -6.97
CA MET A 440 16.63 6.74 -6.29
C MET A 440 16.28 5.31 -5.94
N GLY A 441 16.68 4.33 -6.75
CA GLY A 441 16.42 2.91 -6.45
C GLY A 441 17.02 2.46 -5.11
N ARG A 442 18.25 2.90 -4.80
CA ARG A 442 18.94 2.58 -3.54
C ARG A 442 18.31 3.27 -2.34
N GLU A 443 17.87 4.52 -2.50
CA GLU A 443 17.26 5.29 -1.41
C GLU A 443 15.81 4.86 -1.16
N TYR A 444 15.08 4.45 -2.20
CA TYR A 444 13.77 3.82 -2.09
C TYR A 444 13.85 2.56 -1.23
N LEU A 445 14.77 1.65 -1.55
CA LEU A 445 15.03 0.44 -0.76
C LEU A 445 15.33 0.76 0.71
N ARG A 446 16.20 1.74 0.98
CA ARG A 446 16.48 2.20 2.35
C ARG A 446 15.22 2.72 3.05
N SER A 447 14.43 3.54 2.37
CA SER A 447 13.20 4.10 2.96
C SER A 447 12.11 3.05 3.21
N VAL A 448 12.12 1.93 2.48
CA VAL A 448 11.25 0.78 2.73
C VAL A 448 11.78 -0.01 3.92
N VAL A 449 13.09 -0.29 3.98
CA VAL A 449 13.73 -0.98 5.12
C VAL A 449 13.58 -0.20 6.42
N ASP A 450 13.80 1.12 6.40
CA ASP A 450 13.67 1.99 7.59
C ASP A 450 12.23 2.06 8.08
N ARG A 451 11.25 1.88 7.18
CA ARG A 451 9.85 1.77 7.56
C ARG A 451 9.48 0.44 8.14
N LEU A 452 9.93 -0.65 7.50
CA LEU A 452 9.71 -1.98 8.06
C LEU A 452 10.26 -1.97 9.48
N ARG A 453 11.47 -1.44 9.70
CA ARG A 453 12.05 -1.25 11.04
C ARG A 453 11.23 -0.35 11.99
N ALA A 454 10.60 0.71 11.49
CA ALA A 454 9.81 1.64 12.31
C ALA A 454 8.41 1.11 12.61
N GLU A 455 7.79 0.44 11.65
CA GLU A 455 6.51 -0.26 11.78
C GLU A 455 6.69 -1.49 12.65
N ASP A 456 7.81 -2.20 12.56
CA ASP A 456 8.24 -3.25 13.50
C ASP A 456 8.51 -2.67 14.89
N ALA A 457 8.97 -1.42 15.03
CA ALA A 457 9.15 -0.77 16.34
C ALA A 457 7.82 -0.30 16.98
N ASP A 458 6.82 0.03 16.16
CA ASP A 458 5.48 0.45 16.60
C ASP A 458 4.48 -0.72 16.72
N THR A 459 4.68 -1.82 15.98
CA THR A 459 3.87 -3.05 16.01
C THR A 459 4.49 -4.18 16.82
N ALA A 460 5.80 -4.14 17.07
CA ALA A 460 6.33 -4.88 18.22
C ALA A 460 5.60 -4.33 19.44
N PRO A 461 5.01 -5.20 20.29
CA PRO A 461 4.49 -4.75 21.56
C PRO A 461 5.61 -3.97 22.23
N LYS A 462 5.41 -2.65 22.44
CA LYS A 462 6.32 -1.82 23.24
C LYS A 462 6.74 -2.68 24.42
N PRO A 463 8.04 -2.97 24.61
CA PRO A 463 8.45 -3.85 25.67
C PRO A 463 7.94 -3.25 26.97
N ALA A 464 6.91 -3.87 27.55
CA ALA A 464 6.70 -3.79 28.98
C ALA A 464 8.04 -4.27 29.54
N GLY A 465 8.76 -3.36 30.21
CA GLY A 465 10.20 -3.43 30.34
C GLY A 465 10.74 -4.83 30.67
N GLY A 466 11.86 -5.18 30.01
CA GLY A 466 12.76 -6.25 30.45
C GLY A 466 12.24 -7.67 30.25
N LEU A 467 11.70 -7.99 29.07
CA LEU A 467 11.45 -9.39 28.70
C LEU A 467 12.75 -10.08 28.26
N ASP A 468 13.07 -11.21 28.90
CA ASP A 468 14.26 -12.03 28.64
C ASP A 468 14.09 -12.89 27.38
N GLY A 469 15.18 -13.40 26.78
CA GLY A 469 15.16 -14.14 25.51
C GLY A 469 14.24 -15.37 25.49
N PHE A 470 14.03 -15.97 26.67
CA PHE A 470 13.10 -17.08 26.89
C PHE A 470 11.62 -16.67 26.68
N GLU A 471 11.28 -15.44 27.06
CA GLU A 471 9.91 -14.92 26.93
C GLU A 471 9.58 -14.58 25.47
N ARG A 472 10.58 -14.18 24.68
CA ARG A 472 10.47 -14.05 23.22
C ARG A 472 10.29 -15.41 22.55
N PHE A 473 11.08 -16.42 22.93
CA PHE A 473 10.97 -17.76 22.36
C PHE A 473 9.61 -18.41 22.61
N THR A 474 9.12 -18.39 23.85
CA THR A 474 7.81 -18.94 24.21
C THR A 474 6.65 -18.20 23.54
N ALA A 475 6.75 -16.87 23.43
CA ALA A 475 5.81 -16.06 22.66
C ALA A 475 5.84 -16.43 21.16
N THR A 476 7.01 -16.70 20.59
CA THR A 476 7.16 -17.06 19.17
C THR A 476 6.58 -18.45 18.88
N LEU A 477 6.81 -19.44 19.74
CA LEU A 477 6.16 -20.76 19.63
C LEU A 477 4.63 -20.67 19.62
N THR A 478 4.07 -19.70 20.35
CA THR A 478 2.63 -19.41 20.31
C THR A 478 2.19 -18.50 19.16
N GLN A 479 3.01 -17.54 18.72
CA GLN A 479 2.64 -16.49 17.75
C GLN A 479 2.82 -16.86 16.28
N ILE A 480 3.58 -17.92 15.94
CA ILE A 480 3.90 -18.29 14.54
C ILE A 480 2.66 -18.45 13.63
N ARG A 481 1.43 -18.50 14.17
CA ARG A 481 0.19 -18.49 13.36
C ARG A 481 -0.95 -17.56 13.75
N SER A 482 -0.80 -16.69 14.74
CA SER A 482 -1.92 -15.82 15.15
C SER A 482 -2.43 -14.92 14.02
N MET A 483 -1.57 -14.56 13.05
CA MET A 483 -1.94 -13.66 11.94
C MET A 483 -2.84 -14.30 10.88
N GLU A 484 -2.69 -15.59 10.58
CA GLU A 484 -3.51 -16.28 9.57
C GLU A 484 -4.85 -16.76 10.12
N VAL A 485 -4.87 -17.23 11.38
CA VAL A 485 -6.09 -17.72 12.03
C VAL A 485 -7.03 -16.57 12.41
N LEU A 486 -6.50 -15.42 12.85
CA LEU A 486 -7.32 -14.22 13.09
C LEU A 486 -7.93 -13.67 11.79
N ALA A 487 -7.23 -13.76 10.65
CA ALA A 487 -7.75 -13.37 9.34
C ALA A 487 -8.83 -14.35 8.84
N ALA A 488 -8.57 -15.67 8.93
CA ALA A 488 -9.52 -16.71 8.53
C ALA A 488 -10.78 -16.73 9.40
N ARG A 489 -10.66 -16.40 10.70
CA ARG A 489 -11.79 -16.33 11.63
C ARG A 489 -12.56 -15.03 11.54
N ALA A 490 -11.92 -13.91 11.15
CA ALA A 490 -12.63 -12.69 10.76
C ALA A 490 -13.45 -12.91 9.48
N GLU A 491 -12.94 -13.69 8.53
CA GLU A 491 -13.68 -14.09 7.31
C GLU A 491 -14.79 -15.11 7.62
N ALA A 492 -14.56 -16.08 8.51
CA ALA A 492 -15.58 -17.06 8.92
C ALA A 492 -16.68 -16.44 9.81
N SER A 493 -16.33 -15.51 10.70
CA SER A 493 -17.29 -14.76 11.53
C SER A 493 -18.10 -13.76 10.71
N ALA A 494 -17.61 -13.33 9.55
CA ALA A 494 -18.36 -12.51 8.59
C ALA A 494 -19.35 -13.33 7.73
N ALA A 495 -19.29 -14.66 7.80
CA ALA A 495 -20.09 -15.59 6.97
C ALA A 495 -21.10 -16.45 7.76
N GLY A 496 -21.37 -16.15 9.03
CA GLY A 496 -22.45 -16.78 9.82
C GLY A 496 -23.79 -16.02 9.75
N PRO A 497 -24.95 -16.70 9.80
CA PRO A 497 -26.26 -16.10 9.60
C PRO A 497 -26.66 -15.11 10.73
N PRO A 498 -27.63 -14.20 10.49
CA PRO A 498 -27.97 -13.13 11.43
C PRO A 498 -28.42 -13.69 12.77
N ALA A 499 -27.87 -13.14 13.86
CA ALA A 499 -28.31 -13.39 15.22
C ALA A 499 -29.78 -12.99 15.41
N LYS A 500 -30.68 -13.97 15.20
CA LYS A 500 -32.10 -13.88 15.51
C LYS A 500 -32.67 -15.27 15.83
N ALA A 501 -32.01 -16.01 16.73
CA ALA A 501 -32.53 -17.28 17.26
C ALA A 501 -31.74 -17.74 18.51
N LEU A 502 -31.67 -16.92 19.57
CA LEU A 502 -31.23 -17.39 20.90
C LEU A 502 -32.12 -16.87 22.05
N THR A 503 -33.33 -16.39 21.73
CA THR A 503 -34.33 -15.94 22.71
C THR A 503 -35.46 -16.94 22.99
N ASP A 504 -35.51 -18.11 22.35
CA ASP A 504 -36.69 -19.01 22.41
C ASP A 504 -36.43 -20.42 22.97
N LEU A 505 -35.45 -20.62 23.85
CA LEU A 505 -35.26 -21.91 24.54
C LEU A 505 -35.39 -21.84 26.07
N SER A 506 -36.00 -20.78 26.61
CA SER A 506 -36.39 -20.70 28.02
C SER A 506 -37.88 -20.99 28.29
N THR A 507 -38.59 -21.67 27.37
CA THR A 507 -40.03 -21.95 27.52
C THR A 507 -40.41 -23.33 26.98
N SER A 508 -40.14 -24.39 27.75
CA SER A 508 -41.17 -25.39 28.10
C SER A 508 -40.58 -26.52 28.95
N ARG A 509 -40.75 -26.41 30.27
CA ARG A 509 -41.09 -27.56 31.11
C ARG A 509 -41.94 -27.07 32.27
N SER A 510 -43.21 -26.86 31.96
CA SER A 510 -44.31 -26.83 32.92
C SER A 510 -44.82 -28.24 33.15
N ALA A 511 -44.81 -28.66 34.42
CA ALA A 511 -45.81 -29.46 35.13
C ALA A 511 -45.17 -29.81 36.49
N THR A 512 -45.67 -29.45 37.66
CA THR A 512 -47.04 -29.07 38.06
C THR A 512 -46.96 -28.47 39.48
N GLU A 513 -47.81 -27.46 39.72
CA GLU A 513 -48.43 -27.08 41.01
C GLU A 513 -47.54 -26.61 42.19
N SER A 514 -47.56 -25.31 42.49
CA SER A 514 -48.40 -24.67 43.55
C SER A 514 -47.69 -24.71 44.92
N THR A 515 -47.44 -23.65 45.68
CA THR A 515 -48.08 -22.33 45.79
C THR A 515 -47.17 -21.38 46.58
N THR A 516 -47.38 -20.08 46.36
CA THR A 516 -47.11 -18.93 47.25
C THR A 516 -45.68 -18.50 47.61
N GLY A 517 -45.38 -17.25 47.22
CA GLY A 517 -44.93 -16.27 48.21
C GLY A 517 -43.52 -15.69 48.05
N SER A 518 -43.40 -14.69 47.18
CA SER A 518 -42.77 -13.38 47.45
C SER A 518 -41.52 -13.32 48.36
N THR A 519 -40.40 -12.85 47.80
CA THR A 519 -39.57 -11.69 48.22
C THR A 519 -38.06 -11.90 48.04
N SER A 520 -37.46 -10.95 47.31
CA SER A 520 -36.06 -10.46 47.31
C SER A 520 -34.86 -11.44 47.28
N PRO A 521 -33.79 -11.11 46.51
CA PRO A 521 -32.56 -11.90 46.44
C PRO A 521 -31.76 -11.72 47.73
N THR A 522 -32.18 -12.45 48.76
CA THR A 522 -31.42 -12.58 50.00
C THR A 522 -30.33 -13.60 49.73
N ARG A 523 -29.07 -13.20 49.95
CA ARG A 523 -27.94 -14.08 50.20
C ARG A 523 -28.41 -15.27 51.04
N ARG A 524 -28.69 -16.42 50.40
CA ARG A 524 -28.78 -17.69 51.11
C ARG A 524 -27.41 -18.32 51.08
N SER A 525 -26.71 -18.04 52.18
CA SER A 525 -25.83 -18.97 52.86
C SER A 525 -26.21 -20.41 52.52
N ILE A 526 -25.41 -21.01 51.64
CA ILE A 526 -25.29 -22.46 51.57
C ILE A 526 -24.53 -22.81 52.84
N ALA A 527 -25.18 -23.55 53.75
CA ALA A 527 -24.50 -24.20 54.85
C ALA A 527 -23.26 -24.93 54.30
N PRO A 528 -22.10 -24.89 54.97
CA PRO A 528 -20.89 -25.51 54.45
C PRO A 528 -21.13 -27.02 54.36
N SER A 529 -21.48 -27.49 53.16
CA SER A 529 -21.16 -28.86 52.76
C SER A 529 -19.66 -29.00 53.00
N PRO A 530 -19.18 -30.11 53.59
CA PRO A 530 -17.76 -30.27 53.90
C PRO A 530 -16.97 -29.88 52.66
N ASP A 531 -15.97 -29.00 52.83
CA ASP A 531 -15.09 -28.59 51.74
C ASP A 531 -14.74 -29.85 50.95
N PRO A 532 -15.04 -29.90 49.63
CA PRO A 532 -14.73 -31.08 48.84
C PRO A 532 -13.26 -31.39 49.05
N SER A 533 -12.95 -32.66 49.36
CA SER A 533 -11.56 -33.04 49.60
C SER A 533 -10.73 -32.69 48.36
N VAL A 534 -9.42 -32.48 48.53
CA VAL A 534 -8.55 -32.15 47.39
C VAL A 534 -8.69 -33.18 46.26
N ASN A 535 -8.89 -34.46 46.61
CA ASN A 535 -9.14 -35.53 45.65
C ASN A 535 -10.48 -35.37 44.92
N ASP A 536 -11.56 -34.96 45.60
CA ASP A 536 -12.84 -34.70 44.96
C ASP A 536 -12.72 -33.57 43.92
N LEU A 537 -12.02 -32.49 44.27
CA LEU A 537 -11.72 -31.40 43.33
C LEU A 537 -10.90 -31.91 42.14
N ILE A 538 -9.91 -32.78 42.35
CA ILE A 538 -9.11 -33.36 41.26
C ILE A 538 -9.97 -34.23 40.34
N THR A 539 -10.88 -35.05 40.88
CA THR A 539 -11.79 -35.86 40.04
C THR A 539 -12.74 -34.99 39.20
N MET A 540 -13.09 -33.80 39.69
CA MET A 540 -13.90 -32.84 38.93
C MET A 540 -13.14 -32.19 37.77
N LEU A 541 -11.80 -32.26 37.73
CA LEU A 541 -11.02 -31.82 36.55
C LEU A 541 -11.35 -32.65 35.30
N ALA A 542 -11.92 -33.84 35.44
CA ALA A 542 -12.39 -34.64 34.31
C ALA A 542 -13.55 -33.99 33.55
N ARG A 543 -14.28 -33.04 34.16
CA ARG A 543 -15.47 -32.39 33.55
C ARG A 543 -15.12 -31.08 32.87
N ASP A 544 -15.48 -30.97 31.59
CA ASP A 544 -15.12 -29.84 30.72
C ASP A 544 -15.74 -28.50 31.16
N ASP A 545 -16.96 -28.52 31.69
CA ASP A 545 -17.73 -27.33 32.07
C ASP A 545 -17.22 -26.64 33.36
N ARG A 546 -16.32 -27.28 34.12
CA ARG A 546 -15.88 -26.81 35.45
C ARG A 546 -14.37 -26.66 35.61
N VAL A 547 -13.58 -26.92 34.56
CA VAL A 547 -12.11 -26.97 34.67
C VAL A 547 -11.51 -25.68 35.24
N HIS A 548 -12.00 -24.52 34.80
CA HIS A 548 -11.49 -23.22 35.26
C HIS A 548 -11.76 -23.00 36.75
N ASP A 549 -13.03 -23.12 37.16
CA ASP A 549 -13.46 -22.93 38.55
C ASP A 549 -12.75 -23.90 39.52
N VAL A 550 -12.56 -25.15 39.09
CA VAL A 550 -11.87 -26.18 39.89
C VAL A 550 -10.37 -25.87 39.99
N ALA A 551 -9.74 -25.45 38.90
CA ALA A 551 -8.34 -25.04 38.92
C ALA A 551 -8.08 -23.84 39.85
N GLU A 552 -8.97 -22.84 39.87
CA GLU A 552 -8.84 -21.69 40.78
C GLU A 552 -8.96 -22.10 42.25
N ARG A 553 -9.87 -23.02 42.57
CA ARG A 553 -10.01 -23.58 43.93
C ARG A 553 -8.79 -24.40 44.35
N LEU A 554 -8.25 -25.22 43.45
CA LEU A 554 -7.03 -25.99 43.71
C LEU A 554 -5.81 -25.07 43.92
N LEU A 555 -5.74 -23.95 43.20
CA LEU A 555 -4.71 -22.92 43.41
C LEU A 555 -4.86 -22.18 44.74
N ALA A 556 -6.10 -21.91 45.16
CA ALA A 556 -6.37 -21.26 46.45
C ALA A 556 -5.92 -22.09 47.66
N LEU A 557 -5.83 -23.42 47.51
CA LEU A 557 -5.30 -24.34 48.52
C LEU A 557 -3.76 -24.34 48.61
N GLY A 558 -3.08 -23.73 47.64
CA GLY A 558 -1.61 -23.62 47.60
C GLY A 558 -0.89 -24.98 47.72
N SER A 559 0.18 -25.00 48.51
CA SER A 559 1.04 -26.19 48.72
C SER A 559 0.32 -27.46 49.18
N ALA A 560 -0.83 -27.34 49.83
CA ALA A 560 -1.62 -28.50 50.27
C ALA A 560 -2.20 -29.30 49.08
N ALA A 561 -2.40 -28.66 47.93
CA ALA A 561 -2.91 -29.32 46.72
C ALA A 561 -1.83 -30.03 45.90
N VAL A 562 -0.55 -29.70 46.08
CA VAL A 562 0.55 -30.22 45.26
C VAL A 562 0.78 -31.73 45.43
N PRO A 563 0.82 -32.31 46.65
CA PRO A 563 1.03 -33.76 46.80
C PRO A 563 -0.09 -34.62 46.19
N PRO A 564 -1.38 -34.29 46.35
CA PRO A 564 -2.47 -35.00 45.65
C PRO A 564 -2.39 -34.86 44.12
N LEU A 565 -2.09 -33.66 43.61
CA LEU A 565 -1.88 -33.43 42.17
C LEU A 565 -0.70 -34.26 41.64
N ARG A 566 0.39 -34.35 42.39
CA ARG A 566 1.54 -35.22 42.05
C ARG A 566 1.13 -36.68 41.98
N ALA A 567 0.41 -37.18 42.98
CA ALA A 567 -0.03 -38.57 43.01
C ALA A 567 -0.87 -38.93 41.78
N HIS A 568 -1.84 -38.08 41.41
CA HIS A 568 -2.65 -38.29 40.22
C HIS A 568 -1.89 -38.13 38.91
N LEU A 569 -0.91 -37.22 38.81
CA LEU A 569 -0.10 -37.04 37.60
C LEU A 569 0.77 -38.27 37.31
N LEU A 570 1.39 -38.82 38.36
CA LEU A 570 2.32 -39.94 38.30
C LEU A 570 1.63 -41.32 38.23
N ASP A 571 0.37 -41.41 38.61
CA ASP A 571 -0.44 -42.63 38.52
C ASP A 571 -0.62 -43.05 37.06
N GLN A 572 0.06 -44.12 36.63
CA GLN A 572 0.04 -44.59 35.25
C GLN A 572 -1.31 -45.18 34.84
N ASP A 573 -2.04 -45.76 35.80
CA ASP A 573 -3.33 -46.42 35.60
C ASP A 573 -4.53 -45.47 35.82
N GLY A 574 -4.26 -44.26 36.33
CA GLY A 574 -5.26 -43.23 36.59
C GLY A 574 -5.86 -42.58 35.34
N ASP A 575 -6.95 -41.83 35.54
CA ASP A 575 -7.68 -41.16 34.46
C ASP A 575 -6.78 -40.18 33.68
N PHE A 576 -6.56 -40.50 32.41
CA PHE A 576 -5.75 -39.72 31.50
C PHE A 576 -6.25 -38.27 31.33
N VAL A 577 -7.57 -38.04 31.37
CA VAL A 577 -8.16 -36.70 31.22
C VAL A 577 -7.74 -35.80 32.37
N ILE A 578 -7.70 -36.34 33.58
CA ILE A 578 -7.24 -35.64 34.78
C ILE A 578 -5.73 -35.37 34.66
N ARG A 579 -4.95 -36.40 34.32
CA ARG A 579 -3.48 -36.32 34.20
C ARG A 579 -3.01 -35.24 33.24
N ARG A 580 -3.65 -35.08 32.08
CA ARG A 580 -3.28 -34.04 31.10
C ARG A 580 -3.67 -32.62 31.53
N ARG A 581 -4.62 -32.47 32.47
CA ARG A 581 -5.08 -31.16 32.98
C ARG A 581 -4.28 -30.67 34.17
N ILE A 582 -3.72 -31.58 34.96
CA ILE A 582 -2.88 -31.24 36.13
C ILE A 582 -1.73 -30.27 35.79
N PRO A 583 -0.95 -30.45 34.70
CA PRO A 583 0.12 -29.51 34.36
C PRO A 583 -0.37 -28.07 34.19
N ARG A 584 -1.59 -27.86 33.67
CA ARG A 584 -2.18 -26.52 33.51
C ARG A 584 -2.46 -25.86 34.86
N VAL A 585 -2.89 -26.64 35.85
CA VAL A 585 -3.11 -26.16 37.24
C VAL A 585 -1.77 -25.80 37.87
N LEU A 586 -0.78 -26.70 37.78
CA LEU A 586 0.56 -26.47 38.33
C LEU A 586 1.27 -25.27 37.68
N ALA A 587 1.03 -25.00 36.39
CA ALA A 587 1.60 -23.86 35.67
C ALA A 587 1.23 -22.49 36.24
N ARG A 588 0.12 -22.40 37.00
CA ARG A 588 -0.34 -21.16 37.66
C ARG A 588 0.23 -21.00 39.07
N SER A 589 0.80 -22.07 39.65
CA SER A 589 1.48 -22.05 40.94
C SER A 589 2.93 -21.59 40.79
N ASP A 590 3.40 -20.79 41.74
CA ASP A 590 4.79 -20.29 41.80
C ASP A 590 5.66 -21.11 42.77
N GLU A 591 5.15 -22.23 43.29
CA GLU A 591 5.85 -23.05 44.26
C GLU A 591 6.92 -23.94 43.62
N ARG A 592 8.09 -24.04 44.27
CA ARG A 592 9.20 -24.89 43.81
C ARG A 592 8.84 -26.38 43.80
N THR A 593 7.97 -26.80 44.72
CA THR A 593 7.38 -28.14 44.76
C THR A 593 6.54 -28.43 43.52
N ALA A 594 5.73 -27.47 43.04
CA ALA A 594 4.98 -27.61 41.79
C ALA A 594 5.90 -27.70 40.56
N THR A 595 7.01 -26.95 40.57
CA THR A 595 8.05 -27.04 39.53
C THR A 595 8.67 -28.44 39.47
N ALA A 596 9.06 -28.98 40.63
CA ALA A 596 9.62 -30.33 40.71
C ALA A 596 8.65 -31.40 40.18
N VAL A 597 7.36 -31.30 40.49
CA VAL A 597 6.32 -32.20 39.97
C VAL A 597 6.20 -32.12 38.45
N LEU A 598 6.31 -30.93 37.87
CA LEU A 598 6.29 -30.77 36.41
C LEU A 598 7.52 -31.39 35.74
N ILE A 599 8.71 -31.28 36.37
CA ILE A 599 9.93 -31.93 35.90
C ILE A 599 9.81 -33.45 35.97
N GLU A 600 9.27 -34.01 37.06
CA GLU A 600 8.96 -35.45 37.15
C GLU A 600 7.95 -35.86 36.05
N GLY A 601 6.98 -35.00 35.74
CA GLY A 601 6.02 -35.22 34.67
C GLY A 601 6.62 -35.25 33.25
N LEU A 602 7.82 -34.70 33.04
CA LEU A 602 8.56 -34.81 31.77
C LEU A 602 9.05 -36.23 31.49
N GLU A 603 9.12 -37.12 32.48
CA GLU A 603 9.58 -38.50 32.34
C GLU A 603 8.42 -39.50 32.12
N MET A 604 7.17 -39.02 32.04
CA MET A 604 5.98 -39.88 31.90
C MET A 604 5.93 -40.61 30.55
N GLU A 605 5.32 -41.80 30.50
CA GLU A 605 5.27 -42.63 29.28
C GLU A 605 4.50 -42.00 28.10
N ARG A 606 3.42 -41.26 28.39
CA ARG A 606 2.58 -40.61 27.36
C ARG A 606 3.13 -39.24 26.95
N PHE A 607 3.31 -39.03 25.66
CA PHE A 607 3.85 -37.78 25.10
C PHE A 607 3.05 -36.54 25.48
N GLU A 608 1.71 -36.59 25.44
CA GLU A 608 0.88 -35.43 25.75
C GLU A 608 1.12 -34.90 27.18
N ILE A 609 1.38 -35.79 28.14
CA ILE A 609 1.70 -35.39 29.52
C ILE A 609 3.04 -34.68 29.57
N ARG A 610 4.09 -35.24 28.94
CA ARG A 610 5.41 -34.62 28.85
C ARG A 610 5.37 -33.26 28.16
N TYR A 611 4.64 -33.19 27.04
CA TYR A 611 4.43 -31.96 26.28
C TYR A 611 3.78 -30.87 27.13
N ARG A 612 2.66 -31.19 27.81
CA ARG A 612 1.93 -30.25 28.67
C ARG A 612 2.74 -29.85 29.90
N CYS A 613 3.56 -30.74 30.46
CA CYS A 613 4.52 -30.40 31.51
C CYS A 613 5.59 -29.41 31.03
N GLY A 614 6.14 -29.61 29.83
CA GLY A 614 7.09 -28.67 29.23
C GLY A 614 6.50 -27.28 28.99
N VAL A 615 5.24 -27.21 28.53
CA VAL A 615 4.49 -25.95 28.38
C VAL A 615 4.25 -25.27 29.73
N ALA A 616 3.86 -26.06 30.75
CA ALA A 616 3.62 -25.56 32.10
C ALA A 616 4.88 -24.97 32.75
N LEU A 617 6.04 -25.65 32.60
CA LEU A 617 7.34 -25.16 33.06
C LEU A 617 7.73 -23.85 32.36
N ALA A 618 7.45 -23.74 31.07
CA ALA A 618 7.77 -22.54 30.31
C ALA A 618 6.95 -21.33 30.80
N ARG A 619 5.69 -21.58 31.18
CA ARG A 619 4.83 -20.58 31.78
C ARG A 619 5.30 -20.14 33.17
N GLN A 620 5.72 -21.08 34.03
CA GLN A 620 6.29 -20.75 35.33
C GLN A 620 7.57 -19.92 35.22
N ARG A 621 8.45 -20.26 34.27
CA ARG A 621 9.69 -19.52 34.05
C ARG A 621 9.43 -18.08 33.60
N ARG A 622 8.44 -17.85 32.73
CA ARG A 622 8.00 -16.51 32.33
C ARG A 622 7.45 -15.70 33.51
N LYS A 623 6.60 -16.30 34.33
CA LYS A 623 5.94 -15.60 35.43
C LYS A 623 6.89 -15.26 36.59
N SER A 624 7.83 -16.15 36.90
CA SER A 624 8.60 -16.11 38.16
C SER A 624 10.12 -16.05 37.97
N ARG A 625 10.61 -15.85 36.73
CA ARG A 625 12.05 -15.90 36.37
C ARG A 625 12.75 -17.14 36.94
N LEU A 626 12.09 -18.30 36.83
CA LEU A 626 12.59 -19.56 37.35
C LEU A 626 13.97 -19.87 36.74
N LEU A 627 14.98 -20.02 37.60
CA LEU A 627 16.27 -20.60 37.23
C LEU A 627 16.32 -22.04 37.75
N LEU A 628 16.53 -22.99 36.84
CA LEU A 628 16.69 -24.38 37.20
C LEU A 628 17.99 -24.57 37.99
N THR A 629 17.96 -25.43 38.99
CA THR A 629 19.17 -25.90 39.67
C THR A 629 20.00 -26.78 38.74
N SER A 630 21.28 -26.99 39.06
CA SER A 630 22.14 -27.90 38.30
C SER A 630 21.58 -29.33 38.23
N ALA A 631 20.94 -29.81 39.30
CA ALA A 631 20.31 -31.14 39.34
C ALA A 631 19.06 -31.21 38.44
N GLU A 632 18.22 -30.17 38.44
CA GLU A 632 17.05 -30.09 37.56
C GLU A 632 17.45 -29.95 36.09
N THR A 633 18.52 -29.19 35.80
CA THR A 633 19.10 -29.03 34.47
C THR A 633 19.60 -30.37 33.91
N GLU A 634 20.29 -31.17 34.74
CA GLU A 634 20.71 -32.53 34.37
C GLU A 634 19.49 -33.45 34.11
N GLY A 635 18.42 -33.28 34.89
CA GLY A 635 17.14 -33.96 34.64
C GLY A 635 16.55 -33.61 33.28
N VAL A 636 16.52 -32.33 32.90
CA VAL A 636 16.05 -31.89 31.58
C VAL A 636 16.92 -32.44 30.46
N TRP A 637 18.25 -32.49 30.63
CA TRP A 637 19.14 -33.14 29.66
C TRP A 637 18.81 -34.62 29.45
N ARG A 638 18.56 -35.38 30.54
CA ARG A 638 18.14 -36.79 30.43
C ARG A 638 16.82 -36.95 29.68
N VAL A 639 15.86 -36.04 29.90
CA VAL A 639 14.59 -36.03 29.15
C VAL A 639 14.83 -35.75 27.68
N ILE A 640 15.65 -34.74 27.34
CA ILE A 640 15.98 -34.42 25.94
C ILE A 640 16.62 -35.63 25.26
N GLU A 641 17.57 -36.29 25.92
CA GLU A 641 18.24 -37.50 25.43
C GLU A 641 17.23 -38.64 25.20
N ALA A 642 16.30 -38.85 26.14
CA ALA A 642 15.24 -39.84 26.02
C ALA A 642 14.22 -39.50 24.93
N GLU A 643 13.95 -38.21 24.68
CA GLU A 643 13.15 -37.78 23.53
C GLU A 643 13.88 -38.16 22.24
N VAL A 644 15.09 -37.62 21.98
CA VAL A 644 15.89 -37.84 20.75
C VAL A 644 16.25 -39.30 20.47
N ALA A 645 16.22 -40.16 21.48
CA ALA A 645 16.47 -41.60 21.33
C ALA A 645 15.29 -42.38 20.72
N LYS A 646 14.07 -41.83 20.69
CA LYS A 646 12.87 -42.51 20.17
C LYS A 646 12.96 -42.75 18.66
N GLU A 647 12.39 -43.84 18.20
CA GLU A 647 12.37 -44.15 16.77
C GLU A 647 11.55 -43.12 15.98
N ARG A 648 11.98 -42.86 14.74
CA ARG A 648 11.34 -41.89 13.84
C ARG A 648 9.83 -42.07 13.65
N PRO A 649 9.28 -43.29 13.51
CA PRO A 649 7.83 -43.47 13.44
C PRO A 649 7.10 -43.00 14.70
N VAL A 650 7.68 -43.21 15.89
CA VAL A 650 7.11 -42.78 17.18
C VAL A 650 7.11 -41.26 17.29
N TRP A 651 8.16 -40.61 16.78
CA TRP A 651 8.27 -39.16 16.68
C TRP A 651 7.20 -38.57 15.75
N GLU A 652 7.09 -39.15 14.56
CA GLU A 652 6.20 -38.68 13.48
C GLU A 652 4.70 -38.88 13.79
N LEU A 653 4.36 -39.85 14.65
CA LEU A 653 2.98 -40.22 14.99
C LEU A 653 2.40 -39.50 16.22
N GLN A 654 3.19 -38.69 16.93
CA GLN A 654 2.73 -38.00 18.14
C GLN A 654 1.62 -36.97 17.84
N ARG A 655 0.52 -37.06 18.59
CA ARG A 655 -0.68 -36.20 18.48
C ARG A 655 -1.21 -35.85 19.87
N LEU A 656 -1.91 -34.72 19.99
CA LEU A 656 -2.63 -34.29 21.20
C LEU A 656 -4.12 -34.67 21.07
N LEU A 657 -4.78 -35.07 22.17
CA LEU A 657 -6.15 -35.60 22.14
C LEU A 657 -7.28 -34.56 22.27
N ASP A 658 -7.01 -33.33 22.75
CA ASP A 658 -8.01 -32.23 22.83
C ASP A 658 -7.62 -31.05 21.94
N ASP A 659 -8.48 -30.76 20.95
CA ASP A 659 -8.50 -29.54 20.11
C ASP A 659 -9.53 -28.50 20.62
N ASN A 660 -10.07 -28.67 21.84
CA ASN A 660 -11.20 -27.86 22.32
C ASN A 660 -10.79 -26.41 22.63
N ALA A 661 -11.45 -25.50 21.91
CA ALA A 661 -11.20 -24.07 21.73
C ALA A 661 -11.55 -23.13 22.92
N ASP A 662 -11.69 -23.64 24.15
CA ASP A 662 -12.26 -22.85 25.25
C ASP A 662 -11.23 -22.24 26.21
N THR A 663 -10.05 -21.85 25.72
CA THR A 663 -9.13 -21.02 26.52
C THR A 663 -8.32 -20.13 25.60
N GLU A 664 -8.26 -18.82 25.90
CA GLU A 664 -7.53 -17.75 25.17
C GLU A 664 -6.03 -18.02 24.86
N VAL A 665 -5.51 -19.20 25.23
CA VAL A 665 -4.11 -19.62 25.02
C VAL A 665 -4.00 -20.90 24.17
N ASP A 666 -5.08 -21.69 23.99
CA ASP A 666 -5.08 -22.89 23.14
C ASP A 666 -5.67 -22.63 21.73
N GLU A 667 -6.21 -21.44 21.46
CA GLU A 667 -6.57 -21.00 20.08
C GLU A 667 -5.34 -20.79 19.16
N LEU A 668 -4.12 -20.91 19.71
CA LEU A 668 -2.85 -20.75 19.00
C LEU A 668 -2.26 -22.08 18.49
N VAL A 669 -2.83 -23.22 18.90
CA VAL A 669 -2.30 -24.57 18.57
C VAL A 669 -3.17 -25.29 17.53
N GLY A 670 -4.34 -24.72 17.20
CA GLY A 670 -5.27 -25.30 16.25
C GLY A 670 -4.89 -25.04 14.79
N VAL A 671 -4.53 -26.14 14.11
CA VAL A 671 -4.54 -26.34 12.65
C VAL A 671 -3.26 -25.99 11.88
N ARG A 672 -2.49 -27.08 11.68
CA ARG A 672 -1.81 -27.59 10.47
C ARG A 672 -0.28 -27.58 10.45
N ILE A 673 0.35 -28.54 11.11
CA ILE A 673 1.70 -28.93 10.68
C ILE A 673 1.54 -30.10 9.72
N GLU A 674 1.70 -29.81 8.43
CA GLU A 674 1.76 -30.80 7.35
C GLU A 674 3.07 -31.61 7.38
N GLU A 675 3.99 -31.33 8.31
CA GLU A 675 5.23 -32.07 8.49
C GLU A 675 5.12 -33.07 9.64
N ARG A 676 5.40 -34.34 9.33
CA ARG A 676 5.42 -35.43 10.31
C ARG A 676 6.47 -35.12 11.39
N GLY A 677 6.10 -35.14 12.67
CA GLY A 677 7.05 -35.03 13.80
C GLY A 677 7.29 -33.64 14.40
N ALA A 678 6.53 -32.62 13.99
CA ALA A 678 6.79 -31.25 14.42
C ALA A 678 6.48 -30.95 15.91
N LEU A 679 5.47 -31.58 16.52
CA LEU A 679 5.18 -31.41 17.96
C LEU A 679 6.34 -31.86 18.85
N SER A 680 7.00 -32.93 18.44
CA SER A 680 8.14 -33.52 19.12
C SER A 680 9.40 -32.66 18.95
N LEU A 681 9.58 -32.07 17.76
CA LEU A 681 10.64 -31.10 17.49
C LEU A 681 10.45 -29.83 18.34
N GLU A 682 9.24 -29.28 18.34
CA GLU A 682 8.85 -28.14 19.17
C GLU A 682 9.09 -28.42 20.67
N HIS A 683 8.67 -29.61 21.14
CA HIS A 683 8.91 -30.03 22.53
C HIS A 683 10.40 -30.07 22.85
N THR A 684 11.22 -30.62 21.95
CA THR A 684 12.67 -30.75 22.13
C THR A 684 13.34 -29.38 22.19
N PHE A 685 13.02 -28.46 21.28
CA PHE A 685 13.55 -27.10 21.31
C PHE A 685 13.06 -26.30 22.53
N ARG A 686 11.83 -26.58 22.99
CA ARG A 686 11.35 -26.06 24.27
C ARG A 686 12.21 -26.51 25.43
N LEU A 687 12.53 -27.79 25.51
CA LEU A 687 13.42 -28.31 26.54
C LEU A 687 14.83 -27.71 26.44
N LEU A 688 15.38 -27.57 25.23
CA LEU A 688 16.70 -26.96 25.00
C LEU A 688 16.77 -25.53 25.50
N SER A 689 15.71 -24.72 25.32
CA SER A 689 15.67 -23.33 25.83
C SER A 689 15.72 -23.21 27.36
N PHE A 690 15.51 -24.31 28.11
CA PHE A 690 15.70 -24.32 29.56
C PHE A 690 17.16 -24.49 29.98
N VAL A 691 17.98 -25.07 29.11
CA VAL A 691 19.34 -25.47 29.44
C VAL A 691 20.39 -24.67 28.68
N LEU A 692 20.00 -24.11 27.54
CA LEU A 692 20.82 -23.27 26.67
C LEU A 692 20.29 -21.84 26.64
N ASP A 693 21.05 -20.93 26.03
CA ASP A 693 20.59 -19.57 25.79
C ASP A 693 19.32 -19.60 24.92
N PRO A 694 18.19 -19.09 25.43
CA PRO A 694 16.91 -19.16 24.73
C PRO A 694 16.88 -18.36 23.42
N ASP A 695 17.65 -17.26 23.31
CA ASP A 695 17.60 -16.39 22.14
C ASP A 695 18.16 -17.09 20.89
N PRO A 696 19.38 -17.66 20.92
CA PRO A 696 19.91 -18.42 19.79
C PRO A 696 19.17 -19.72 19.52
N VAL A 697 18.66 -20.42 20.55
CA VAL A 697 17.85 -21.64 20.37
C VAL A 697 16.54 -21.33 19.62
N SER A 698 15.90 -20.21 19.94
CA SER A 698 14.73 -19.70 19.23
C SER A 698 15.03 -19.45 17.76
N ALA A 699 16.13 -18.75 17.51
CA ALA A 699 16.55 -18.41 16.16
C ALA A 699 16.88 -19.65 15.34
N ALA A 700 17.53 -20.65 15.96
CA ALA A 700 17.82 -21.93 15.32
C ALA A 700 16.53 -22.69 14.98
N TYR A 701 15.56 -22.79 15.90
CA TYR A 701 14.27 -23.45 15.62
C TYR A 701 13.54 -22.85 14.41
N GLN A 702 13.48 -21.51 14.34
CA GLN A 702 12.82 -20.81 13.23
C GLN A 702 13.57 -21.00 11.91
N ALA A 703 14.90 -20.91 11.95
CA ALA A 703 15.75 -21.06 10.78
C ALA A 703 15.70 -22.48 10.18
N LEU A 704 15.42 -23.51 10.98
CA LEU A 704 15.23 -24.88 10.49
C LEU A 704 13.97 -25.06 9.63
N GLY A 705 12.90 -24.31 9.93
CA GLY A 705 11.67 -24.29 9.13
C GLY A 705 11.75 -23.37 7.91
N ASN A 706 12.87 -22.68 7.69
CA ASN A 706 13.01 -21.75 6.57
C ASN A 706 13.44 -22.46 5.27
N PRO A 707 12.87 -22.10 4.10
CA PRO A 707 13.25 -22.66 2.81
C PRO A 707 14.67 -22.29 2.35
N ASP A 708 15.30 -21.25 2.91
CA ASP A 708 16.66 -20.84 2.58
C ASP A 708 17.71 -21.76 3.25
N GLU A 709 18.39 -22.54 2.40
CA GLU A 709 19.44 -23.46 2.79
C GLU A 709 20.59 -22.78 3.55
N ARG A 710 20.84 -21.49 3.30
CA ARG A 710 21.85 -20.72 4.04
C ARG A 710 21.45 -20.47 5.49
N VAL A 711 20.20 -20.06 5.72
CA VAL A 711 19.68 -19.77 7.06
C VAL A 711 19.52 -21.06 7.86
N ARG A 712 19.02 -22.12 7.23
CA ARG A 712 19.00 -23.47 7.81
C ARG A 712 20.42 -23.96 8.15
N GLY A 713 21.41 -23.65 7.31
CA GLY A 713 22.81 -23.95 7.57
C GLY A 713 23.37 -23.26 8.82
N LEU A 714 23.01 -22.00 9.07
CA LEU A 714 23.40 -21.29 10.29
C LEU A 714 22.78 -21.91 11.55
N ALA A 715 21.54 -22.40 11.46
CA ALA A 715 20.91 -23.12 12.57
C ALA A 715 21.64 -24.43 12.88
N LEU A 716 21.97 -25.23 11.85
CA LEU A 716 22.74 -26.47 12.01
C LEU A 716 24.15 -26.18 12.56
N GLU A 717 24.80 -25.12 12.08
CA GLU A 717 26.11 -24.68 12.58
C GLU A 717 26.05 -24.27 14.06
N TYR A 718 25.03 -23.52 14.48
CA TYR A 718 24.83 -23.20 15.89
C TYR A 718 24.60 -24.45 16.74
N LEU A 719 23.72 -25.36 16.29
CA LEU A 719 23.39 -26.58 17.03
C LEU A 719 24.60 -27.54 17.12
N GLU A 720 25.48 -27.56 16.12
CA GLU A 720 26.73 -28.34 16.13
C GLU A 720 27.66 -27.93 17.29
N HIS A 721 27.73 -26.62 17.58
CA HIS A 721 28.60 -26.09 18.62
C HIS A 721 28.05 -26.26 20.04
N VAL A 722 26.73 -26.18 20.19
CA VAL A 722 26.09 -26.06 21.50
C VAL A 722 25.53 -27.40 22.00
N LEU A 723 25.23 -28.36 21.11
CA LEU A 723 24.67 -29.65 21.50
C LEU A 723 25.75 -30.71 21.79
N PRO A 724 25.60 -31.51 22.87
CA PRO A 724 26.41 -32.71 23.07
C PRO A 724 26.25 -33.72 21.93
N ALA A 725 27.34 -34.38 21.51
CA ALA A 725 27.36 -35.33 20.39
C ALA A 725 26.24 -36.39 20.46
N ARG A 726 25.98 -36.93 21.67
CA ARG A 726 24.93 -37.94 21.91
C ARG A 726 23.50 -37.46 21.55
N ILE A 727 23.21 -36.18 21.72
CA ILE A 727 21.92 -35.56 21.38
C ILE A 727 21.91 -35.11 19.94
N ARG A 728 22.98 -34.45 19.52
CA ARG A 728 23.20 -33.93 18.18
C ARG A 728 23.03 -35.00 17.10
N ASP A 729 23.79 -36.09 17.19
CA ASP A 729 23.82 -37.14 16.17
C ASP A 729 22.44 -37.81 16.01
N ARG A 730 21.65 -37.86 17.09
CA ARG A 730 20.27 -38.37 17.08
C ARG A 730 19.30 -37.34 16.51
N LEU A 731 19.42 -36.08 16.89
CA LEU A 731 18.55 -34.98 16.44
C LEU A 731 18.65 -34.76 14.92
N TRP A 732 19.83 -34.97 14.34
CA TRP A 732 20.09 -34.84 12.90
C TRP A 732 19.25 -35.82 12.05
N LEU A 733 18.91 -36.99 12.59
CA LEU A 733 18.05 -37.97 11.91
C LEU A 733 16.63 -37.46 11.65
N PHE A 734 16.20 -36.43 12.40
CA PHE A 734 14.87 -35.83 12.29
C PHE A 734 14.88 -34.55 11.44
N ILE A 735 15.96 -33.76 11.51
CA ILE A 735 16.04 -32.41 10.92
C ILE A 735 16.76 -32.41 9.55
N GLY A 736 17.47 -33.49 9.22
CA GLY A 736 18.19 -33.67 7.95
C GLY A 736 19.71 -33.66 8.14
N ASP A 737 20.41 -34.43 7.29
CA ASP A 737 21.85 -34.65 7.37
C ASP A 737 22.62 -33.38 6.90
N PRO A 738 23.54 -32.81 7.70
CA PRO A 738 24.41 -31.73 7.26
C PRO A 738 25.26 -32.27 6.13
N SER A 739 25.12 -31.71 4.94
CA SER A 739 26.06 -31.98 3.86
C SER A 739 27.51 -31.75 4.37
N ALA A 740 28.46 -32.56 3.91
CA ALA A 740 29.88 -32.45 4.28
C ALA A 740 30.50 -31.04 4.08
N ARG A 741 29.84 -30.16 3.30
CA ARG A 741 30.22 -28.75 3.10
C ARG A 741 29.91 -27.82 4.29
N GLN A 742 29.02 -28.20 5.21
CA GLN A 742 28.69 -27.38 6.40
C GLN A 742 29.67 -27.63 7.55
N VAL A 743 30.18 -28.86 7.68
CA VAL A 743 31.17 -29.25 8.69
C VAL A 743 32.50 -28.51 8.51
N GLU A 744 32.90 -28.21 7.27
CA GLU A 744 34.12 -27.44 6.97
C GLU A 744 34.03 -25.96 7.42
N LYS A 745 32.82 -25.43 7.67
CA LYS A 745 32.58 -24.06 8.17
C LYS A 745 32.46 -23.96 9.69
N ALA A 746 32.26 -25.06 10.41
CA ALA A 746 32.15 -25.10 11.88
C ALA A 746 33.47 -24.80 12.63
N SER A 747 34.44 -24.13 11.97
CA SER A 747 35.69 -23.64 12.58
C SER A 747 35.58 -22.18 13.04
N ARG A 748 34.42 -21.53 12.88
CA ARG A 748 34.18 -20.15 13.30
C ARG A 748 33.72 -20.08 14.76
N PRO A 749 34.06 -19.01 15.51
CA PRO A 749 33.59 -18.85 16.89
C PRO A 749 32.06 -18.77 16.96
N VAL A 750 31.48 -19.36 18.01
CA VAL A 750 30.02 -19.47 18.20
C VAL A 750 29.35 -18.10 18.23
N GLU A 751 30.04 -17.09 18.76
CA GLU A 751 29.55 -15.72 18.86
C GLU A 751 29.26 -15.10 17.48
N ASP A 752 30.09 -15.41 16.47
CA ASP A 752 29.87 -14.95 15.09
C ASP A 752 28.64 -15.62 14.48
N VAL A 753 28.45 -16.92 14.76
CA VAL A 753 27.30 -17.70 14.28
C VAL A 753 26.02 -17.16 14.92
N VAL A 754 26.04 -16.86 16.21
CA VAL A 754 24.91 -16.25 16.93
C VAL A 754 24.59 -14.85 16.39
N ALA A 755 25.60 -14.03 16.08
CA ALA A 755 25.39 -12.72 15.47
C ALA A 755 24.79 -12.81 14.06
N ASP A 756 25.31 -13.73 13.23
CA ASP A 756 24.80 -13.99 11.88
C ASP A 756 23.36 -14.54 11.93
N LEU A 757 23.06 -15.43 12.88
CA LEU A 757 21.72 -16.00 13.11
C LEU A 757 20.73 -14.94 13.61
N ALA A 758 21.14 -14.07 14.55
CA ALA A 758 20.34 -12.95 15.03
C ALA A 758 20.08 -11.89 13.93
N SER A 759 21.07 -11.64 13.06
CA SER A 759 20.89 -10.75 11.90
C SER A 759 19.96 -11.35 10.84
N SER A 760 19.97 -12.68 10.69
CA SER A 760 19.08 -13.41 9.79
C SER A 760 17.64 -13.48 10.32
N GLN A 761 17.43 -13.48 11.64
CA GLN A 761 16.09 -13.34 12.24
C GLN A 761 15.40 -12.03 11.84
N ALA A 762 16.14 -10.94 11.63
CA ALA A 762 15.58 -9.70 11.11
C ALA A 762 15.10 -9.80 9.65
N THR A 763 15.48 -10.87 8.93
CA THR A 763 15.04 -11.15 7.55
C THR A 763 13.99 -12.28 7.47
N LEU A 764 13.83 -13.07 8.53
CA LEU A 764 12.97 -14.25 8.62
C LEU A 764 11.45 -13.95 8.69
N PHE A 765 11.05 -12.71 8.97
CA PHE A 765 9.64 -12.28 9.00
C PHE A 765 9.06 -11.90 7.63
N VAL A 766 9.82 -12.08 6.54
CA VAL A 766 9.41 -11.73 5.18
C VAL A 766 8.92 -13.00 4.46
N SER A 767 7.62 -13.05 4.17
CA SER A 767 6.91 -14.10 3.43
C SER A 767 7.68 -14.64 2.19
N GLU A 768 7.58 -15.95 1.93
CA GLU A 768 8.16 -16.66 0.77
C GLU A 768 7.88 -15.98 -0.59
N THR A 769 6.77 -15.26 -0.72
CA THR A 769 6.41 -14.53 -1.96
C THR A 769 7.38 -13.38 -2.27
N ASP A 770 7.96 -12.78 -1.24
CA ASP A 770 8.89 -11.65 -1.38
C ASP A 770 10.32 -12.15 -1.64
N HIS A 771 10.72 -13.31 -1.10
CA HIS A 771 12.04 -13.89 -1.35
C HIS A 771 12.25 -14.35 -2.80
N ALA A 772 11.22 -14.91 -3.46
CA ALA A 772 11.32 -15.29 -4.88
C ALA A 772 11.42 -14.05 -5.80
N ALA A 773 10.82 -12.93 -5.41
CA ALA A 773 10.96 -11.65 -6.10
C ALA A 773 12.33 -11.00 -5.84
N LEU A 774 12.84 -11.13 -4.60
CA LEU A 774 14.15 -10.61 -4.20
C LEU A 774 15.31 -11.41 -4.83
N ARG A 775 15.23 -12.76 -4.88
CA ARG A 775 16.25 -13.62 -5.51
C ARG A 775 16.35 -13.38 -7.01
N ARG A 776 15.22 -13.24 -7.72
CA ARG A 776 15.22 -12.90 -9.15
C ARG A 776 15.82 -11.53 -9.45
N LEU A 777 15.82 -10.60 -8.48
CA LEU A 777 16.44 -9.28 -8.60
C LEU A 777 17.92 -9.26 -8.19
N LEU A 778 18.37 -10.20 -7.36
CA LEU A 778 19.76 -10.32 -6.92
C LEU A 778 20.61 -11.21 -7.84
N GLU A 779 20.01 -12.24 -8.45
CA GLU A 779 20.68 -13.14 -9.40
C GLU A 779 20.82 -12.52 -10.82
N GLY A 780 20.29 -11.32 -11.04
CA GLY A 780 20.48 -10.53 -12.26
C GLY A 780 21.59 -9.49 -12.18
N SER A 781 22.56 -9.66 -11.27
CA SER A 781 23.76 -8.80 -11.17
C SER A 781 24.89 -9.22 -12.10
#